data_AF-A0A934F140-F1
#
_entry.id   AF-A0A934F140-F1
#
_cell.length_a   1.000
_cell.length_b   1.000
_cell.length_c   1.000
_cell.angle_alpha   90.00
_cell.angle_beta   90.00
_cell.angle_gamma   90.00
#
_symmetry.space_group_name_H-M   'P 1'
#
loop_
_entity.id
_entity.type
_entity.pdbx_description
1 polymer ?
#
loop_
_entity_poly.entity_id
_entity_poly.type
_entity_poly.pdbx_seq_one_letter_code
_entity_poly.pdbx_strand_id
1 'polypeptide(L)'
;MKTHRLTPLIIALALSAFTITRAAEDWGVYKIVPVSAPAFVLEAVDSRRAEGTIVSINKPAGGANQRWIVTPREENFFAIRPAHDPSLVLAAAKGGAKQGAQIVLEKDGGQPWQLWTLTKLENGSYTLAPKHAPALGLDHLGGKPNPGAKIDLWTRRENDTHLQWFIKPLAGTGVAAATADEAKKYEPPAIKSEDIPPGAIQQFKFTESKVFPGTVRDVTVFIPAQYDGKKSACVYVKTDGYNPREKTLMETMIATKEMPVTVGVFVRPGELPAPMKGTMGRRNRCFEYDAVNDNNVRFLVEELLPFVAKEFSLKLSTDGNDRCISGGSSGGIAAFTAAWNRPEAFSRVYAASGSWVAFRGGHEFPTMVRKFEAKPIRAFLTTATHDMENAAGDWFLLDQEMDKALKFSGYDYQFRVIEGRHVQGYAEHWQEAMAYLWRGWPERVKAGPSAPRAQEIIIPGEGWQLVAEGFKSTRGPACNANGEVFFADTSANKIHRIGLDGKVTEFVADAGLAHCVTVGADGTLFTISEKSGKLMRYDAAGKGSVVLDGILGHSILARPDGSLYVTMNDDKKPNNGGSVWFIKDGKKTRVDSGIKFATGMAYRPDQWLLSVVEGHSKWVYSYQINADGTLANKERFFHHYVADWDDDAGAECVCYSLEGRQFIATRSGVQISADDGPTQVILPVPDRARVTGVCLGGKDKDTLFALCGNRIWKRKVQHHAMGAFTPWAKVNGTKL
;
A
#
# COMPACT_ATOMS: atom_id res chain seq x y z
N MET A 1 69.54 -15.63 -31.04
CA MET A 1 69.43 -14.62 -29.97
C MET A 1 68.86 -13.33 -30.56
N LYS A 2 67.69 -12.90 -30.07
CA LYS A 2 67.30 -11.52 -29.70
C LYS A 2 67.93 -10.37 -30.53
N THR A 3 67.22 -9.40 -31.13
CA THR A 3 66.08 -8.61 -30.63
C THR A 3 65.61 -7.57 -31.67
N HIS A 4 64.33 -7.20 -31.59
CA HIS A 4 63.69 -5.89 -31.90
C HIS A 4 63.83 -5.24 -33.28
N ARG A 5 62.67 -5.07 -33.95
CA ARG A 5 62.15 -3.78 -34.47
C ARG A 5 60.75 -4.00 -35.05
N LEU A 6 59.75 -3.32 -34.50
CA LEU A 6 58.44 -3.15 -35.14
C LEU A 6 57.99 -1.70 -34.91
N THR A 7 58.13 -0.90 -35.97
CA THR A 7 57.14 0.13 -36.31
C THR A 7 55.94 -0.59 -36.96
N PRO A 8 54.71 -0.09 -36.86
CA PRO A 8 54.25 0.70 -38.00
C PRO A 8 53.30 1.87 -37.70
N LEU A 9 53.22 2.66 -38.77
CA LEU A 9 52.33 3.75 -39.12
C LEU A 9 50.84 3.35 -39.13
N ILE A 10 50.04 4.20 -38.48
CA ILE A 10 48.69 4.71 -38.82
C ILE A 10 47.93 4.04 -39.99
N ILE A 11 46.72 3.54 -39.68
CA ILE A 11 45.55 3.57 -40.57
C ILE A 11 44.38 4.19 -39.79
N ALA A 12 43.77 5.21 -40.38
CA ALA A 12 42.64 5.97 -39.87
C ALA A 12 41.34 5.15 -39.89
N LEU A 13 40.51 5.32 -38.86
CA LEU A 13 39.06 5.16 -38.98
C LEU A 13 38.37 6.40 -38.42
N ALA A 14 37.69 7.11 -39.31
CA ALA A 14 36.75 8.17 -38.98
C ALA A 14 35.58 7.59 -38.19
N LEU A 15 35.39 8.03 -36.94
CA LEU A 15 34.09 7.91 -36.27
C LEU A 15 33.33 9.22 -36.46
N SER A 16 32.27 9.10 -37.24
CA SER A 16 31.17 10.04 -37.36
C SER A 16 30.66 10.46 -35.97
N ALA A 17 30.61 11.76 -35.75
CA ALA A 17 29.97 12.37 -34.59
C ALA A 17 28.46 12.09 -34.64
N PHE A 18 27.99 11.15 -33.81
CA PHE A 18 26.60 11.15 -33.36
C PHE A 18 26.53 11.97 -32.08
N THR A 19 26.12 13.24 -32.23
CA THR A 19 25.59 14.03 -31.12
C THR A 19 24.30 13.39 -30.64
N ILE A 20 24.38 12.54 -29.61
CA ILE A 20 23.22 12.13 -28.84
C ILE A 20 22.95 13.25 -27.84
N THR A 21 22.08 14.19 -28.22
CA THR A 21 21.39 15.05 -27.26
C THR A 21 20.44 14.16 -26.45
N ARG A 22 20.94 13.58 -25.36
CA ARG A 22 20.11 12.91 -24.36
C ARG A 22 19.39 14.03 -23.60
N ALA A 23 18.11 14.23 -23.88
CA ALA A 23 17.27 15.11 -23.07
C ALA A 23 17.35 14.62 -21.62
N ALA A 24 17.80 15.49 -20.71
CA ALA A 24 18.01 15.15 -19.31
C ALA A 24 16.67 14.86 -18.64
N GLU A 25 16.51 13.66 -18.08
CA GLU A 25 15.35 13.30 -17.26
C GLU A 25 15.48 13.92 -15.87
N ASP A 26 14.62 14.88 -15.53
CA ASP A 26 14.55 15.46 -14.19
C ASP A 26 13.88 14.46 -13.23
N TRP A 27 14.53 14.11 -12.11
CA TRP A 27 13.94 13.20 -11.10
C TRP A 27 12.84 13.88 -10.26
N GLY A 28 12.28 15.01 -10.67
CA GLY A 28 11.28 15.75 -9.90
C GLY A 28 11.89 16.67 -8.83
N VAL A 29 11.02 17.21 -7.96
CA VAL A 29 11.41 18.21 -6.95
C VAL A 29 11.35 17.60 -5.55
N TYR A 30 12.45 17.74 -4.83
CA TYR A 30 12.70 17.14 -3.54
C TYR A 30 12.86 18.18 -2.44
N LYS A 31 12.61 17.73 -1.22
CA LYS A 31 13.06 18.36 0.02
C LYS A 31 14.20 17.51 0.57
N ILE A 32 15.33 18.12 0.89
CA ILE A 32 16.50 17.43 1.45
C ILE A 32 16.56 17.76 2.95
N VAL A 33 16.49 16.74 3.81
CA VAL A 33 16.33 16.88 5.27
C VAL A 33 17.52 16.19 5.96
N PRO A 34 18.31 16.88 6.79
CA PRO A 34 19.41 16.24 7.53
C PRO A 34 18.86 15.27 8.58
N VAL A 35 19.46 14.09 8.69
CA VAL A 35 19.07 13.10 9.72
C VAL A 35 19.35 13.64 11.13
N SER A 36 20.46 14.36 11.31
CA SER A 36 20.84 15.02 12.57
C SER A 36 19.90 16.16 13.02
N ALA A 37 19.05 16.69 12.12
CA ALA A 37 18.16 17.81 12.43
C ALA A 37 16.83 17.71 11.64
N PRO A 38 15.96 16.73 11.96
CA PRO A 38 14.78 16.40 11.14
C PRO A 38 13.72 17.51 11.05
N ALA A 39 13.79 18.51 11.93
CA ALA A 39 12.94 19.69 11.90
C ALA A 39 13.36 20.74 10.85
N PHE A 40 14.48 20.53 10.14
CA PHE A 40 15.09 21.47 9.21
C PHE A 40 15.21 20.90 7.79
N VAL A 41 15.52 21.77 6.82
CA VAL A 41 15.66 21.43 5.40
C VAL A 41 16.83 22.18 4.79
N LEU A 42 17.45 21.58 3.77
CA LEU A 42 18.47 22.21 2.96
C LEU A 42 17.89 23.44 2.23
N GLU A 43 18.60 24.55 2.31
CA GLU A 43 18.17 25.85 1.80
C GLU A 43 19.31 26.56 1.07
N ALA A 44 19.01 27.10 -0.12
CA ALA A 44 19.78 28.17 -0.73
C ALA A 44 19.43 29.50 -0.06
N VAL A 45 20.42 30.12 0.60
CA VAL A 45 20.21 31.29 1.46
C VAL A 45 19.64 32.47 0.66
N ASP A 46 18.63 33.13 1.22
CA ASP A 46 17.94 34.31 0.69
C ASP A 46 17.34 34.16 -0.72
N SER A 47 17.17 32.93 -1.22
CA SER A 47 16.79 32.66 -2.62
C SER A 47 17.72 33.36 -3.63
N ARG A 48 18.99 33.56 -3.25
CA ARG A 48 19.95 34.34 -4.02
C ARG A 48 20.36 33.60 -5.29
N ARG A 49 20.05 34.20 -6.44
CA ARG A 49 20.37 33.73 -7.80
C ARG A 49 21.76 34.18 -8.25
N ALA A 50 22.80 33.75 -7.55
CA ALA A 50 24.17 34.11 -7.86
C ALA A 50 25.15 32.97 -7.56
N GLU A 51 26.23 32.91 -8.32
CA GLU A 51 27.35 32.03 -8.01
C GLU A 51 27.97 32.40 -6.64
N GLY A 52 28.32 31.38 -5.87
CA GLY A 52 28.79 31.52 -4.50
C GLY A 52 27.67 31.69 -3.46
N THR A 53 26.38 31.59 -3.84
CA THR A 53 25.29 31.55 -2.86
C THR A 53 25.52 30.39 -1.89
N ILE A 54 25.49 30.71 -0.60
CA ILE A 54 25.73 29.74 0.48
C ILE A 54 24.53 28.80 0.60
N VAL A 55 24.81 27.52 0.85
CA VAL A 55 23.81 26.53 1.22
C VAL A 55 23.87 26.27 2.72
N SER A 56 22.70 26.22 3.36
CA SER A 56 22.53 26.02 4.80
C SER A 56 21.34 25.08 5.07
N ILE A 57 21.02 24.86 6.34
CA ILE A 57 19.72 24.31 6.74
C ILE A 57 18.85 25.35 7.45
N ASN A 58 17.54 25.30 7.24
CA ASN A 58 16.59 26.21 7.89
C ASN A 58 15.23 25.54 8.16
N LYS A 59 14.37 26.20 8.92
CA LYS A 59 13.00 25.71 9.16
C LYS A 59 12.24 25.63 7.82
N PRO A 60 11.43 24.58 7.61
CA PRO A 60 10.62 24.45 6.40
C PRO A 60 9.66 25.62 6.24
N ALA A 61 9.92 26.49 5.27
CA ALA A 61 9.04 27.58 4.84
C ALA A 61 8.34 27.25 3.51
N GLY A 62 8.80 26.21 2.81
CA GLY A 62 8.20 25.74 1.56
C GLY A 62 8.50 26.61 0.34
N GLY A 63 9.41 27.58 0.47
CA GLY A 63 9.91 28.42 -0.63
C GLY A 63 10.68 27.61 -1.68
N ALA A 64 10.78 28.11 -2.91
CA ALA A 64 11.47 27.44 -4.01
C ALA A 64 13.00 27.32 -3.80
N ASN A 65 13.56 28.06 -2.85
CA ASN A 65 14.94 27.95 -2.38
C ASN A 65 15.20 26.79 -1.41
N GLN A 66 14.13 26.13 -0.92
CA GLN A 66 14.18 24.91 -0.10
C GLN A 66 13.74 23.66 -0.86
N ARG A 67 13.61 23.78 -2.18
CA ARG A 67 13.18 22.74 -3.10
C ARG A 67 14.34 22.45 -4.05
N TRP A 68 14.61 21.16 -4.28
CA TRP A 68 15.81 20.72 -4.97
C TRP A 68 15.46 19.75 -6.09
N ILE A 69 15.95 20.01 -7.28
CA ILE A 69 15.82 19.13 -8.45
C ILE A 69 17.08 18.30 -8.51
N VAL A 70 16.93 16.98 -8.50
CA VAL A 70 18.03 16.04 -8.67
C VAL A 70 17.98 15.54 -10.11
N THR A 71 19.07 15.67 -10.85
CA THR A 71 19.11 15.22 -12.25
C THR A 71 20.34 14.34 -12.46
N PRO A 72 20.19 13.11 -13.00
CA PRO A 72 21.31 12.26 -13.38
C PRO A 72 22.15 12.96 -14.45
N ARG A 73 23.47 12.85 -14.32
CA ARG A 73 24.44 13.39 -15.28
C ARG A 73 25.30 12.30 -15.89
N GLU A 74 25.71 11.34 -15.09
CA GLU A 74 26.50 10.18 -15.51
C GLU A 74 26.07 8.95 -14.68
N GLU A 75 26.60 7.77 -15.04
CA GLU A 75 26.35 6.55 -14.26
C GLU A 75 26.75 6.78 -12.78
N ASN A 76 25.77 6.66 -11.88
CA ASN A 76 25.88 6.89 -10.44
C ASN A 76 26.18 8.33 -9.98
N PHE A 77 26.15 9.34 -10.87
CA PHE A 77 26.40 10.74 -10.52
C PHE A 77 25.25 11.69 -10.89
N PHE A 78 24.92 12.56 -9.94
CA PHE A 78 23.77 13.46 -9.99
C PHE A 78 24.18 14.91 -9.78
N ALA A 79 23.51 15.82 -10.48
CA ALA A 79 23.53 17.25 -10.17
C ALA A 79 22.31 17.61 -9.31
N ILE A 80 22.50 18.50 -8.35
CA ILE A 80 21.45 18.92 -7.41
C ILE A 80 21.25 20.42 -7.58
N ARG A 81 20.07 20.85 -8.06
CA ARG A 81 19.75 22.25 -8.39
C ARG A 81 18.68 22.79 -7.46
N PRO A 82 18.73 24.05 -7.05
CA PRO A 82 17.61 24.63 -6.34
C PRO A 82 16.49 24.99 -7.32
N ALA A 83 15.23 24.78 -6.97
CA ALA A 83 14.11 24.97 -7.88
C ALA A 83 13.88 26.43 -8.29
N HIS A 84 14.33 27.39 -7.46
CA HIS A 84 14.23 28.83 -7.78
C HIS A 84 15.26 29.29 -8.83
N ASP A 85 16.34 28.54 -9.07
CA ASP A 85 17.34 28.86 -10.09
C ASP A 85 18.04 27.59 -10.61
N PRO A 86 17.45 26.93 -11.64
CA PRO A 86 18.00 25.71 -12.19
C PRO A 86 19.28 25.93 -13.02
N SER A 87 19.74 27.17 -13.21
CA SER A 87 21.04 27.44 -13.86
C SER A 87 22.23 27.19 -12.93
N LEU A 88 21.97 27.06 -11.64
CA LEU A 88 22.97 26.81 -10.60
C LEU A 88 22.86 25.39 -10.04
N VAL A 89 23.99 24.84 -9.58
CA VAL A 89 24.11 23.49 -9.00
C VAL A 89 24.85 23.54 -7.67
N LEU A 90 24.50 22.61 -6.79
CA LEU A 90 25.20 22.34 -5.54
C LEU A 90 26.65 21.92 -5.83
N ALA A 91 27.61 22.64 -5.27
CA ALA A 91 29.01 22.49 -5.57
C ALA A 91 29.87 22.60 -4.30
N ALA A 92 30.96 21.83 -4.24
CA ALA A 92 32.04 22.14 -3.32
C ALA A 92 32.79 23.37 -3.86
N ALA A 93 32.80 24.46 -3.08
CA ALA A 93 33.24 25.77 -3.55
C ALA A 93 34.63 25.72 -4.20
N LYS A 94 34.71 26.15 -5.46
CA LYS A 94 35.94 26.22 -6.27
C LYS A 94 36.70 24.88 -6.33
N GLY A 95 36.00 23.74 -6.26
CA GLY A 95 36.62 22.42 -6.28
C GLY A 95 37.33 22.02 -4.98
N GLY A 96 36.97 22.62 -3.84
CA GLY A 96 37.54 22.26 -2.54
C GLY A 96 37.40 20.76 -2.25
N ALA A 97 38.53 20.08 -2.00
CA ALA A 97 38.61 18.63 -1.78
C ALA A 97 39.14 18.25 -0.38
N LYS A 98 39.06 19.19 0.56
CA LYS A 98 39.49 19.02 1.95
C LYS A 98 38.28 19.10 2.88
N GLN A 99 38.41 18.49 4.05
CA GLN A 99 37.46 18.64 5.15
C GLN A 99 37.24 20.13 5.48
N GLY A 100 35.99 20.53 5.68
CA GLY A 100 35.56 21.91 5.88
C GLY A 100 35.38 22.72 4.59
N ALA A 101 35.53 22.11 3.41
CA ALA A 101 35.22 22.81 2.15
C ALA A 101 33.74 23.18 2.10
N GLN A 102 33.45 24.46 1.96
CA GLN A 102 32.09 24.99 1.98
C GLN A 102 31.29 24.55 0.75
N ILE A 103 30.00 24.28 0.97
CA ILE A 103 29.05 24.01 -0.11
C ILE A 103 28.31 25.28 -0.51
N VAL A 104 28.29 25.54 -1.80
CA VAL A 104 27.71 26.73 -2.43
C VAL A 104 26.93 26.33 -3.68
N LEU A 105 26.26 27.31 -4.28
CA LEU A 105 25.73 27.21 -5.63
C LEU A 105 26.74 27.77 -6.64
N GLU A 106 27.06 27.00 -7.66
CA GLU A 106 27.89 27.44 -8.80
C GLU A 106 27.13 27.31 -10.10
N LYS A 107 27.57 28.04 -11.13
CA LYS A 107 27.06 27.84 -12.49
C LYS A 107 27.30 26.40 -12.93
N ASP A 108 26.27 25.76 -13.45
CA ASP A 108 26.37 24.38 -13.91
C ASP A 108 27.33 24.27 -15.11
N GLY A 109 28.49 23.65 -14.86
CA GLY A 109 29.51 23.38 -15.85
C GLY A 109 29.87 21.89 -15.92
N GLY A 110 29.10 21.02 -15.24
CA GLY A 110 29.36 19.58 -15.16
C GLY A 110 30.69 19.21 -14.50
N GLN A 111 31.24 20.08 -13.65
CA GLN A 111 32.55 19.84 -13.04
C GLN A 111 32.50 18.70 -12.01
N PRO A 112 33.60 17.96 -11.78
CA PRO A 112 33.62 16.86 -10.81
C PRO A 112 33.16 17.23 -9.39
N TRP A 113 33.32 18.48 -8.96
CA TRP A 113 32.85 18.95 -7.65
C TRP A 113 31.38 19.40 -7.62
N GLN A 114 30.69 19.34 -8.76
CA GLN A 114 29.26 19.63 -8.93
C GLN A 114 28.43 18.34 -9.08
N LEU A 115 29.11 17.18 -9.17
CA LEU A 115 28.53 15.87 -9.38
C LEU A 115 28.60 15.05 -8.09
N TRP A 116 27.46 14.49 -7.68
CA TRP A 116 27.30 13.83 -6.39
C TRP A 116 26.86 12.39 -6.55
N THR A 117 27.45 11.46 -5.80
CA THR A 117 26.89 10.12 -5.62
C THR A 117 25.77 10.19 -4.58
N LEU A 118 24.70 9.43 -4.78
CA LEU A 118 23.62 9.26 -3.80
C LEU A 118 23.60 7.80 -3.32
N THR A 119 24.25 7.50 -2.20
CA THR A 119 24.27 6.13 -1.65
C THR A 119 23.17 5.97 -0.61
N LYS A 120 22.18 5.13 -0.89
CA LYS A 120 21.06 4.84 0.01
C LYS A 120 21.50 3.93 1.15
N LEU A 121 21.06 4.25 2.38
CA LEU A 121 21.31 3.48 3.60
C LEU A 121 20.06 2.68 4.02
N GLU A 122 20.25 1.70 4.91
CA GLU A 122 19.17 0.82 5.41
C GLU A 122 18.02 1.59 6.07
N ASN A 123 18.32 2.68 6.77
CA ASN A 123 17.33 3.56 7.41
C ASN A 123 16.56 4.46 6.41
N GLY A 124 16.79 4.29 5.10
CA GLY A 124 16.15 5.07 4.03
C GLY A 124 16.75 6.46 3.78
N SER A 125 17.78 6.87 4.53
CA SER A 125 18.54 8.10 4.26
C SER A 125 19.61 7.87 3.18
N TYR A 126 20.31 8.94 2.77
CA TYR A 126 21.36 8.93 1.77
C TYR A 126 22.62 9.60 2.30
N THR A 127 23.79 9.08 1.93
CA THR A 127 25.05 9.82 2.00
C THR A 127 25.39 10.40 0.62
N LEU A 128 25.80 11.66 0.60
CA LEU A 128 26.13 12.38 -0.64
C LEU A 128 27.63 12.65 -0.69
N ALA A 129 28.33 12.21 -1.73
CA ALA A 129 29.77 12.43 -1.88
C ALA A 129 30.07 13.07 -3.25
N PRO A 130 30.91 14.11 -3.33
CA PRO A 130 31.24 14.73 -4.61
C PRO A 130 32.25 13.86 -5.37
N LYS A 131 32.14 13.83 -6.70
CA LYS A 131 32.94 12.95 -7.57
C LYS A 131 34.45 13.16 -7.42
N HIS A 132 34.91 14.38 -7.17
CA HIS A 132 36.33 14.69 -6.99
C HIS A 132 36.89 14.34 -5.60
N ALA A 133 36.03 14.07 -4.61
CA ALA A 133 36.44 13.77 -3.23
C ALA A 133 35.53 12.70 -2.59
N PRO A 134 35.55 11.45 -3.09
CA PRO A 134 34.60 10.38 -2.69
C PRO A 134 34.72 9.92 -1.23
N ALA A 135 35.86 10.23 -0.59
CA ALA A 135 36.09 9.97 0.84
C ALA A 135 35.42 11.02 1.76
N LEU A 136 34.91 12.11 1.19
CA LEU A 136 34.17 13.16 1.91
C LEU A 136 32.67 13.07 1.60
N GLY A 137 31.85 13.52 2.54
CA GLY A 137 30.41 13.56 2.41
C GLY A 137 29.85 14.94 2.71
N LEU A 138 28.63 15.20 2.22
CA LEU A 138 27.86 16.40 2.50
C LEU A 138 27.49 16.44 3.99
N ASP A 139 28.02 17.44 4.70
CA ASP A 139 27.92 17.55 6.15
C ASP A 139 27.00 18.69 6.59
N HIS A 140 26.15 18.40 7.57
CA HIS A 140 25.41 19.41 8.32
C HIS A 140 26.28 19.99 9.46
N LEU A 141 27.46 20.55 9.14
CA LEU A 141 28.40 21.23 10.07
C LEU A 141 28.48 20.57 11.47
N GLY A 142 28.77 19.27 11.52
CA GLY A 142 28.86 18.50 12.76
C GLY A 142 27.55 18.34 13.54
N GLY A 143 26.40 18.46 12.87
CA GLY A 143 25.07 18.19 13.41
C GLY A 143 24.47 19.32 14.27
N LYS A 144 24.94 20.57 14.14
CA LYS A 144 24.48 21.71 14.95
C LYS A 144 23.10 22.19 14.49
N PRO A 145 21.99 21.91 15.20
CA PRO A 145 20.63 22.09 14.69
C PRO A 145 20.13 23.54 14.84
N ASN A 146 20.91 24.50 14.35
CA ASN A 146 20.58 25.93 14.39
C ASN A 146 20.12 26.39 12.99
N PRO A 147 19.10 27.26 12.89
CA PRO A 147 18.76 27.91 11.63
C PRO A 147 19.98 28.60 11.01
N GLY A 148 20.22 28.36 9.72
CA GLY A 148 21.37 28.91 9.00
C GLY A 148 22.69 28.16 9.23
N ALA A 149 22.68 27.00 9.89
CA ALA A 149 23.86 26.16 9.99
C ALA A 149 24.36 25.82 8.57
N LYS A 150 25.66 26.09 8.34
CA LYS A 150 26.28 25.93 7.02
C LYS A 150 26.39 24.47 6.64
N ILE A 151 26.60 24.22 5.34
CA ILE A 151 26.91 22.91 4.80
C ILE A 151 28.35 22.90 4.28
N ASP A 152 29.09 21.85 4.60
CA ASP A 152 30.48 21.65 4.20
C ASP A 152 30.74 20.19 3.80
N LEU A 153 31.98 19.89 3.41
CA LEU A 153 32.46 18.53 3.20
C LEU A 153 33.17 18.01 4.44
N TRP A 154 32.85 16.80 4.86
CA TRP A 154 33.52 16.17 5.99
C TRP A 154 33.86 14.70 5.73
N THR A 155 34.84 14.16 6.45
CA THR A 155 35.28 12.77 6.27
C THR A 155 34.14 11.80 6.48
N ARG A 156 33.85 10.94 5.50
CA ARG A 156 32.79 9.95 5.60
C ARG A 156 33.07 8.97 6.73
N ARG A 157 32.06 8.76 7.57
CA ARG A 157 32.05 7.75 8.62
C ARG A 157 30.72 7.01 8.57
N GLU A 158 30.77 5.70 8.70
CA GLU A 158 29.56 4.89 8.79
C GLU A 158 28.78 5.29 10.05
N ASN A 159 27.45 5.35 9.94
CA ASN A 159 26.51 5.72 11.01
C ASN A 159 26.57 7.16 11.52
N ASP A 160 27.32 8.04 10.86
CA ASP A 160 27.36 9.46 11.24
C ASP A 160 26.11 10.20 10.71
N THR A 161 25.24 10.65 11.62
CA THR A 161 23.93 11.22 11.27
C THR A 161 24.01 12.62 10.70
N HIS A 162 25.11 13.35 10.87
CA HIS A 162 25.29 14.66 10.26
C HIS A 162 25.74 14.59 8.78
N LEU A 163 26.15 13.42 8.33
CA LEU A 163 26.48 13.10 6.93
C LEU A 163 25.33 12.41 6.17
N GLN A 164 24.17 12.25 6.81
CA GLN A 164 23.02 11.54 6.27
C GLN A 164 21.85 12.47 6.01
N TRP A 165 21.17 12.25 4.89
CA TRP A 165 20.11 13.11 4.39
C TRP A 165 18.92 12.30 3.89
N PHE A 166 17.71 12.61 4.35
CA PHE A 166 16.50 12.14 3.71
C PHE A 166 16.20 13.01 2.49
N ILE A 167 16.12 12.39 1.32
CA ILE A 167 15.71 13.04 0.07
C ILE A 167 14.23 12.68 -0.15
N LYS A 168 13.32 13.60 0.19
CA LYS A 168 11.88 13.36 0.21
C LYS A 168 11.22 14.02 -1.00
N PRO A 169 10.46 13.29 -1.84
CA PRO A 169 9.72 13.89 -2.95
C PRO A 169 8.63 14.85 -2.42
N LEU A 170 8.33 15.92 -3.15
CA LEU A 170 7.23 16.83 -2.80
C LEU A 170 5.93 16.37 -3.49
N ALA A 171 4.81 16.42 -2.75
CA ALA A 171 3.49 16.08 -3.29
C ALA A 171 3.14 16.92 -4.53
N GLY A 172 2.60 16.27 -5.56
CA GLY A 172 2.18 16.90 -6.82
C GLY A 172 3.25 16.97 -7.92
N THR A 173 4.49 16.56 -7.67
CA THR A 173 5.49 16.43 -8.74
C THR A 173 5.44 15.03 -9.32
N GLY A 174 5.07 14.92 -10.60
CA GLY A 174 5.20 13.67 -11.33
C GLY A 174 6.63 13.18 -11.21
N VAL A 175 6.83 12.04 -10.54
CA VAL A 175 8.03 11.25 -10.74
C VAL A 175 7.99 10.90 -12.22
N ALA A 176 8.88 11.51 -13.01
CA ALA A 176 9.08 11.07 -14.37
C ALA A 176 9.31 9.57 -14.29
N ALA A 177 8.53 8.83 -15.08
CA ALA A 177 8.86 7.46 -15.40
C ALA A 177 10.37 7.40 -15.64
N ALA A 178 11.07 6.40 -15.10
CA ALA A 178 12.26 5.95 -15.81
C ALA A 178 11.83 5.85 -17.27
N THR A 179 12.51 6.56 -18.19
CA THR A 179 12.39 6.26 -19.61
C THR A 179 12.38 4.76 -19.70
N ALA A 180 11.42 4.22 -20.44
CA ALA A 180 11.57 2.87 -20.89
C ALA A 180 12.95 2.84 -21.56
N ASP A 181 13.95 2.31 -20.85
CA ASP A 181 15.02 1.58 -21.52
C ASP A 181 14.26 0.75 -22.54
N GLU A 182 14.54 0.95 -23.83
CA GLU A 182 13.98 0.11 -24.88
C GLU A 182 14.04 -1.31 -24.32
N ALA A 183 12.87 -1.87 -23.99
CA ALA A 183 12.83 -3.06 -23.16
C ALA A 183 13.68 -4.08 -23.90
N LYS A 184 14.83 -4.47 -23.32
CA LYS A 184 15.78 -5.36 -24.00
C LYS A 184 14.96 -6.50 -24.53
N LYS A 185 14.92 -6.63 -25.86
CA LYS A 185 14.14 -7.67 -26.51
C LYS A 185 14.59 -8.99 -25.93
N TYR A 186 13.66 -9.74 -25.35
CA TYR A 186 13.99 -11.03 -24.77
C TYR A 186 14.44 -11.97 -25.89
N GLU A 187 15.64 -12.50 -25.74
CA GLU A 187 16.21 -13.50 -26.63
C GLU A 187 16.33 -14.82 -25.84
N PRO A 188 15.55 -15.84 -26.19
CA PRO A 188 15.63 -17.14 -25.52
C PRO A 188 17.05 -17.71 -25.64
N PRO A 189 17.61 -18.28 -24.56
CA PRO A 189 18.87 -19.02 -24.62
C PRO A 189 18.79 -20.15 -25.64
N ALA A 190 19.85 -20.32 -26.43
CA ALA A 190 19.96 -21.45 -27.33
C ALA A 190 20.12 -22.76 -26.51
N ILE A 191 19.30 -23.77 -26.83
CA ILE A 191 19.36 -25.11 -26.25
C ILE A 191 19.04 -26.13 -27.34
N LYS A 192 19.73 -27.26 -27.35
CA LYS A 192 19.43 -28.34 -28.30
C LYS A 192 18.20 -29.10 -27.85
N SER A 193 17.40 -29.57 -28.79
CA SER A 193 16.18 -30.35 -28.49
C SER A 193 16.45 -31.62 -27.67
N GLU A 194 17.62 -32.24 -27.84
CA GLU A 194 18.05 -33.43 -27.08
C GLU A 194 18.28 -33.15 -25.58
N ASP A 195 18.54 -31.89 -25.21
CA ASP A 195 18.76 -31.45 -23.84
C ASP A 195 17.45 -31.03 -23.12
N ILE A 196 16.30 -31.16 -23.78
CA ILE A 196 14.97 -30.81 -23.25
C ILE A 196 14.22 -32.11 -22.93
N PRO A 197 14.33 -32.65 -21.69
CA PRO A 197 13.68 -33.90 -21.36
C PRO A 197 12.15 -33.72 -21.28
N PRO A 198 11.35 -34.64 -21.85
CA PRO A 198 9.91 -34.51 -21.86
C PRO A 198 9.30 -34.84 -20.50
N GLY A 199 8.45 -33.95 -19.99
CA GLY A 199 7.62 -34.19 -18.81
C GLY A 199 6.34 -34.97 -19.13
N ALA A 200 5.65 -35.40 -18.07
CA ALA A 200 4.43 -36.18 -18.15
C ALA A 200 3.16 -35.31 -18.05
N ILE A 201 2.07 -35.76 -18.68
CA ILE A 201 0.75 -35.14 -18.61
C ILE A 201 -0.24 -36.10 -17.96
N GLN A 202 -1.04 -35.59 -17.02
CA GLN A 202 -2.15 -36.29 -16.39
C GLN A 202 -3.43 -35.48 -16.59
N GLN A 203 -4.55 -36.15 -16.88
CA GLN A 203 -5.85 -35.50 -17.11
C GLN A 203 -6.92 -36.14 -16.24
N PHE A 204 -7.77 -35.32 -15.64
CA PHE A 204 -8.89 -35.79 -14.84
C PHE A 204 -10.01 -34.75 -14.79
N LYS A 205 -11.17 -35.17 -14.29
CA LYS A 205 -12.29 -34.26 -13.97
C LYS A 205 -12.32 -34.03 -12.46
N PHE A 206 -12.40 -32.78 -12.04
CA PHE A 206 -12.59 -32.41 -10.65
C PHE A 206 -14.06 -32.05 -10.40
N THR A 207 -14.69 -32.68 -9.40
CA THR A 207 -16.14 -32.57 -9.10
C THR A 207 -16.44 -32.24 -7.63
N GLU A 208 -15.42 -32.09 -6.79
CA GLU A 208 -15.55 -32.05 -5.32
C GLU A 208 -15.54 -30.63 -4.75
N SER A 209 -15.82 -29.61 -5.57
CA SER A 209 -15.67 -28.23 -5.14
C SER A 209 -16.75 -27.81 -4.14
N LYS A 210 -16.33 -27.26 -3.01
CA LYS A 210 -17.21 -26.65 -1.99
C LYS A 210 -17.33 -25.15 -2.21
N VAL A 211 -16.28 -24.50 -2.71
CA VAL A 211 -16.31 -23.08 -3.11
C VAL A 211 -17.24 -22.85 -4.30
N PHE A 212 -17.25 -23.77 -5.27
CA PHE A 212 -18.14 -23.73 -6.43
C PHE A 212 -18.99 -25.02 -6.50
N PRO A 213 -20.05 -25.14 -5.67
CA PRO A 213 -20.80 -26.38 -5.52
C PRO A 213 -21.38 -26.94 -6.81
N GLY A 214 -21.32 -28.27 -6.96
CA GLY A 214 -21.93 -29.01 -8.07
C GLY A 214 -21.23 -28.85 -9.41
N THR A 215 -20.14 -28.10 -9.48
CA THR A 215 -19.40 -27.90 -10.73
C THR A 215 -18.51 -29.08 -11.07
N VAL A 216 -18.40 -29.34 -12.37
CA VAL A 216 -17.46 -30.28 -12.97
C VAL A 216 -16.48 -29.48 -13.83
N ARG A 217 -15.19 -29.79 -13.76
CA ARG A 217 -14.16 -29.11 -14.56
C ARG A 217 -13.05 -30.06 -14.99
N ASP A 218 -12.56 -29.85 -16.22
CA ASP A 218 -11.39 -30.56 -16.73
C ASP A 218 -10.12 -29.94 -16.17
N VAL A 219 -9.23 -30.79 -15.68
CA VAL A 219 -7.92 -30.41 -15.16
C VAL A 219 -6.85 -31.23 -15.86
N THR A 220 -5.77 -30.56 -16.27
CA THR A 220 -4.57 -31.20 -16.77
C THR A 220 -3.39 -30.81 -15.89
N VAL A 221 -2.55 -31.78 -15.54
CA VAL A 221 -1.35 -31.58 -14.73
C VAL A 221 -0.13 -31.96 -15.55
N PHE A 222 0.84 -31.04 -15.63
CA PHE A 222 2.16 -31.25 -16.22
C PHE A 222 3.19 -31.46 -15.10
N ILE A 223 3.89 -32.59 -15.16
CA ILE A 223 4.97 -32.93 -14.22
C ILE A 223 6.29 -32.91 -15.00
N PRO A 224 7.22 -31.98 -14.72
CA PRO A 224 8.48 -31.89 -15.47
C PRO A 224 9.39 -33.08 -15.16
N ALA A 225 10.17 -33.52 -16.15
CA ALA A 225 11.08 -34.66 -16.01
C ALA A 225 12.14 -34.48 -14.90
N GLN A 226 12.49 -33.24 -14.60
CA GLN A 226 13.48 -32.84 -13.59
C GLN A 226 12.93 -32.94 -12.15
N TYR A 227 11.63 -33.17 -11.96
CA TYR A 227 11.04 -33.31 -10.64
C TYR A 227 11.29 -34.71 -10.07
N ASP A 228 12.04 -34.76 -8.97
CA ASP A 228 12.48 -36.02 -8.33
C ASP A 228 11.74 -36.35 -7.02
N GLY A 229 10.74 -35.55 -6.64
CA GLY A 229 9.97 -35.74 -5.40
C GLY A 229 10.69 -35.37 -4.11
N LYS A 230 11.96 -34.93 -4.15
CA LYS A 230 12.73 -34.62 -2.93
C LYS A 230 12.42 -33.23 -2.41
N LYS A 231 12.42 -32.23 -3.29
CA LYS A 231 12.09 -30.83 -2.98
C LYS A 231 10.68 -30.49 -3.44
N SER A 232 10.05 -29.53 -2.77
CA SER A 232 8.79 -28.96 -3.26
C SER A 232 9.01 -28.29 -4.62
N ALA A 233 8.14 -28.58 -5.58
CA ALA A 233 8.14 -27.92 -6.88
C ALA A 233 7.45 -26.55 -6.78
N CYS A 234 7.92 -25.61 -7.60
CA CYS A 234 7.14 -24.41 -7.91
C CYS A 234 5.86 -24.82 -8.65
N VAL A 235 4.86 -23.93 -8.69
CA VAL A 235 3.56 -24.20 -9.34
C VAL A 235 3.26 -23.12 -10.37
N TYR A 236 2.81 -23.54 -11.54
CA TYR A 236 2.24 -22.68 -12.57
C TYR A 236 0.77 -23.05 -12.74
N VAL A 237 -0.14 -22.12 -12.46
CA VAL A 237 -1.58 -22.31 -12.68
C VAL A 237 -2.00 -21.57 -13.94
N LYS A 238 -2.67 -22.25 -14.86
CA LYS A 238 -3.22 -21.66 -16.08
C LYS A 238 -4.73 -21.79 -16.11
N THR A 239 -5.43 -20.67 -16.25
CA THR A 239 -6.87 -20.64 -16.48
C THR A 239 -7.20 -21.05 -17.92
N ASP A 240 -8.43 -21.53 -18.13
CA ASP A 240 -8.98 -21.96 -19.42
C ASP A 240 -8.38 -23.25 -19.99
N GLY A 241 -7.66 -23.99 -19.14
CA GLY A 241 -7.20 -25.34 -19.44
C GLY A 241 -5.89 -25.37 -20.24
N TYR A 242 -5.60 -26.56 -20.74
CA TYR A 242 -4.27 -26.93 -21.24
C TYR A 242 -4.05 -26.57 -22.71
N ASN A 243 -2.83 -26.13 -23.02
CA ASN A 243 -2.32 -25.93 -24.37
C ASN A 243 -0.98 -26.68 -24.56
N PRO A 244 -0.85 -27.56 -25.58
CA PRO A 244 0.41 -28.25 -25.87
C PRO A 244 1.62 -27.32 -26.09
N ARG A 245 1.42 -26.12 -26.64
CA ARG A 245 2.50 -25.13 -26.84
C ARG A 245 3.09 -24.70 -25.50
N GLU A 246 2.26 -24.43 -24.49
CA GLU A 246 2.74 -24.03 -23.16
C GLU A 246 3.54 -25.15 -22.48
N LYS A 247 3.17 -26.42 -22.66
CA LYS A 247 3.98 -27.56 -22.19
C LYS A 247 5.40 -27.49 -22.74
N THR A 248 5.55 -27.38 -24.06
CA THR A 248 6.87 -27.34 -24.72
C THR A 248 7.69 -26.14 -24.25
N LEU A 249 7.06 -24.98 -24.06
CA LEU A 249 7.74 -23.79 -23.54
C LEU A 249 8.17 -23.98 -22.07
N MET A 250 7.34 -24.58 -21.22
CA MET A 250 7.70 -24.92 -19.84
C MET A 250 8.89 -25.88 -19.78
N GLU A 251 8.89 -26.94 -20.60
CA GLU A 251 10.01 -27.90 -20.68
C GLU A 251 11.31 -27.19 -21.06
N THR A 252 11.23 -26.32 -22.07
CA THR A 252 12.37 -25.52 -22.54
C THR A 252 12.89 -24.61 -21.43
N MET A 253 12.01 -23.84 -20.77
CA MET A 253 12.43 -22.86 -19.75
C MET A 253 12.94 -23.49 -18.45
N ILE A 254 12.48 -24.70 -18.13
CA ILE A 254 13.03 -25.48 -17.01
C ILE A 254 14.42 -26.02 -17.39
N ALA A 255 14.61 -26.48 -18.63
CA ALA A 255 15.89 -26.96 -19.12
C ALA A 255 16.94 -25.82 -19.22
N THR A 256 16.55 -24.62 -19.67
CA THR A 256 17.42 -23.42 -19.71
C THR A 256 17.63 -22.77 -18.34
N LYS A 257 16.94 -23.25 -17.29
CA LYS A 257 16.98 -22.72 -15.91
C LYS A 257 16.45 -21.30 -15.74
N GLU A 258 15.73 -20.78 -16.74
CA GLU A 258 15.03 -19.50 -16.63
C GLU A 258 13.77 -19.63 -15.77
N MET A 259 13.23 -20.84 -15.66
CA MET A 259 12.14 -21.21 -14.77
C MET A 259 12.60 -22.32 -13.82
N PRO A 260 12.33 -22.24 -12.50
CA PRO A 260 12.62 -23.33 -11.59
C PRO A 260 11.79 -24.58 -11.94
N VAL A 261 12.15 -25.74 -11.38
CA VAL A 261 11.36 -26.97 -11.55
C VAL A 261 9.92 -26.72 -11.10
N THR A 262 9.02 -26.69 -12.08
CA THR A 262 7.64 -26.22 -11.90
C THR A 262 6.63 -27.23 -12.41
N VAL A 263 5.67 -27.60 -11.56
CA VAL A 263 4.49 -28.37 -11.93
C VAL A 263 3.43 -27.43 -12.52
N GLY A 264 2.91 -27.76 -13.70
CA GLY A 264 1.83 -27.01 -14.35
C GLY A 264 0.46 -27.58 -13.96
N VAL A 265 -0.48 -26.74 -13.56
CA VAL A 265 -1.88 -27.09 -13.27
C VAL A 265 -2.79 -26.23 -14.14
N PHE A 266 -3.38 -26.85 -15.15
CA PHE A 266 -4.20 -26.20 -16.16
C PHE A 266 -5.65 -26.54 -15.90
N VAL A 267 -6.48 -25.53 -15.61
CA VAL A 267 -7.85 -25.74 -15.14
C VAL A 267 -8.85 -25.00 -16.03
N ARG A 268 -9.87 -25.72 -16.50
CA ARG A 268 -11.03 -25.11 -17.14
C ARG A 268 -12.01 -24.56 -16.10
N PRO A 269 -12.78 -23.51 -16.43
CA PRO A 269 -13.83 -23.04 -15.54
C PRO A 269 -14.86 -24.15 -15.28
N GLY A 270 -15.51 -24.11 -14.13
CA GLY A 270 -16.57 -25.04 -13.78
C GLY A 270 -17.77 -24.95 -14.73
N GLU A 271 -18.42 -26.08 -14.94
CA GLU A 271 -19.77 -26.16 -15.48
C GLU A 271 -20.65 -26.88 -14.46
N LEU A 272 -21.79 -26.28 -14.10
CA LEU A 272 -22.82 -26.97 -13.33
C LEU A 272 -23.71 -27.73 -14.33
N PRO A 273 -23.65 -29.07 -14.37
CA PRO A 273 -24.42 -29.84 -15.35
C PRO A 273 -25.92 -29.64 -15.15
N ALA A 274 -26.66 -29.56 -16.26
CA ALA A 274 -28.12 -29.53 -16.18
C ALA A 274 -28.67 -30.90 -15.73
N PRO A 275 -29.67 -30.95 -14.85
CA PRO A 275 -30.32 -32.22 -14.47
C PRO A 275 -31.13 -32.81 -15.63
N MET A 276 -31.50 -32.01 -16.63
CA MET A 276 -32.24 -32.42 -17.82
C MET A 276 -31.27 -32.82 -18.93
N LYS A 277 -31.53 -33.96 -19.59
CA LYS A 277 -30.71 -34.43 -20.72
C LYS A 277 -30.85 -33.49 -21.93
N GLY A 278 -29.73 -33.22 -22.61
CA GLY A 278 -29.71 -32.47 -23.87
C GLY A 278 -29.81 -30.95 -23.73
N THR A 279 -29.80 -30.41 -22.51
CA THR A 279 -29.80 -28.95 -22.26
C THR A 279 -28.45 -28.47 -21.72
N MET A 280 -28.19 -27.17 -21.87
CA MET A 280 -26.92 -26.56 -21.47
C MET A 280 -26.83 -26.44 -19.94
N GLY A 281 -25.70 -26.83 -19.36
CA GLY A 281 -25.38 -26.54 -17.97
C GLY A 281 -25.12 -25.06 -17.73
N ARG A 282 -25.07 -24.63 -16.46
CA ARG A 282 -24.65 -23.27 -16.14
C ARG A 282 -23.13 -23.18 -16.24
N ARG A 283 -22.64 -22.46 -17.24
CA ARG A 283 -21.21 -22.11 -17.37
C ARG A 283 -20.82 -21.12 -16.28
N ASN A 284 -19.81 -21.43 -15.50
CA ASN A 284 -19.38 -20.58 -14.39
C ASN A 284 -18.25 -19.62 -14.74
N ARG A 285 -17.70 -19.61 -15.96
CA ARG A 285 -16.47 -18.84 -16.29
C ARG A 285 -16.48 -17.40 -15.77
N CYS A 286 -17.51 -16.61 -16.10
CA CYS A 286 -17.60 -15.22 -15.62
C CYS A 286 -17.75 -15.13 -14.09
N PHE A 287 -18.57 -16.01 -13.50
CA PHE A 287 -18.76 -16.07 -12.05
C PHE A 287 -17.48 -16.45 -11.29
N GLU A 288 -16.69 -17.37 -11.83
CA GLU A 288 -15.45 -17.88 -11.23
C GLU A 288 -14.26 -16.95 -11.47
N TYR A 289 -14.20 -16.24 -12.60
CA TYR A 289 -13.00 -15.52 -13.05
C TYR A 289 -13.10 -14.01 -12.94
N ASP A 290 -14.24 -13.41 -13.27
CA ASP A 290 -14.38 -11.95 -13.34
C ASP A 290 -14.78 -11.34 -11.98
N ALA A 291 -15.14 -12.17 -10.99
CA ALA A 291 -15.47 -11.71 -9.63
C ALA A 291 -14.23 -11.18 -8.89
N VAL A 292 -14.29 -9.94 -8.41
CA VAL A 292 -13.23 -9.29 -7.62
C VAL A 292 -13.33 -9.68 -6.13
N ASN A 293 -13.23 -10.98 -5.84
CA ASN A 293 -13.20 -11.53 -4.49
C ASN A 293 -12.20 -12.70 -4.38
N ASP A 294 -12.09 -13.33 -3.22
CA ASP A 294 -11.11 -14.39 -2.97
C ASP A 294 -11.62 -15.82 -3.26
N ASN A 295 -12.84 -16.00 -3.77
CA ASN A 295 -13.40 -17.34 -4.02
C ASN A 295 -12.53 -18.15 -4.99
N ASN A 296 -12.08 -17.55 -6.10
CA ASN A 296 -11.26 -18.27 -7.08
C ASN A 296 -9.96 -18.79 -6.48
N VAL A 297 -9.24 -17.94 -5.75
CA VAL A 297 -7.96 -18.34 -5.14
C VAL A 297 -8.16 -19.31 -3.99
N ARG A 298 -9.24 -19.20 -3.22
CA ARG A 298 -9.62 -20.21 -2.22
C ARG A 298 -9.89 -21.56 -2.86
N PHE A 299 -10.64 -21.62 -3.95
CA PHE A 299 -10.81 -22.84 -4.73
C PHE A 299 -9.45 -23.45 -5.13
N LEU A 300 -8.53 -22.63 -5.64
CA LEU A 300 -7.21 -23.11 -6.05
C LEU A 300 -6.40 -23.67 -4.88
N VAL A 301 -6.30 -22.94 -3.75
CA VAL A 301 -5.37 -23.30 -2.66
C VAL A 301 -5.96 -24.16 -1.55
N GLU A 302 -7.28 -24.13 -1.36
CA GLU A 302 -7.99 -24.92 -0.35
C GLU A 302 -8.50 -26.25 -0.93
N GLU A 303 -8.71 -26.34 -2.25
CA GLU A 303 -9.32 -27.52 -2.89
C GLU A 303 -8.43 -28.13 -3.98
N LEU A 304 -8.19 -27.41 -5.08
CA LEU A 304 -7.62 -28.00 -6.29
C LEU A 304 -6.15 -28.41 -6.14
N LEU A 305 -5.27 -27.49 -5.70
CA LEU A 305 -3.84 -27.78 -5.56
C LEU A 305 -3.57 -28.87 -4.49
N PRO A 306 -4.24 -28.88 -3.32
CA PRO A 306 -4.15 -29.99 -2.38
C PRO A 306 -4.61 -31.33 -2.99
N PHE A 307 -5.71 -31.34 -3.77
CA PHE A 307 -6.17 -32.53 -4.46
C PHE A 307 -5.11 -33.06 -5.44
N VAL A 308 -4.58 -32.19 -6.31
CA VAL A 308 -3.52 -32.53 -7.28
C VAL A 308 -2.28 -33.08 -6.58
N ALA A 309 -1.84 -32.44 -5.48
CA ALA A 309 -0.69 -32.89 -4.71
C ALA A 309 -0.88 -34.31 -4.17
N LYS A 310 -2.07 -34.61 -3.63
CA LYS A 310 -2.42 -35.93 -3.11
C LYS A 310 -2.53 -36.98 -4.22
N GLU A 311 -3.32 -36.70 -5.25
CA GLU A 311 -3.66 -37.66 -6.32
C GLU A 311 -2.41 -38.14 -7.06
N PHE A 312 -1.46 -37.23 -7.31
CA PHE A 312 -0.23 -37.54 -8.06
C PHE A 312 1.01 -37.65 -7.17
N SER A 313 0.85 -37.73 -5.84
CA SER A 313 1.95 -37.82 -4.87
C SER A 313 3.04 -36.74 -5.05
N LEU A 314 2.61 -35.50 -5.33
CA LEU A 314 3.47 -34.35 -5.57
C LEU A 314 3.67 -33.51 -4.29
N LYS A 315 4.85 -32.94 -4.12
CA LYS A 315 5.16 -31.90 -3.15
C LYS A 315 5.10 -30.56 -3.87
N LEU A 316 3.97 -29.87 -3.74
CA LEU A 316 3.80 -28.53 -4.33
C LEU A 316 4.13 -27.47 -3.27
N SER A 317 4.92 -26.46 -3.63
CA SER A 317 5.17 -25.35 -2.71
C SER A 317 3.85 -24.63 -2.35
N THR A 318 3.76 -24.16 -1.12
CA THR A 318 2.63 -23.36 -0.60
C THR A 318 2.93 -21.86 -0.55
N ASP A 319 4.18 -21.46 -0.82
CA ASP A 319 4.59 -20.06 -0.82
C ASP A 319 4.18 -19.38 -2.12
N GLY A 320 3.53 -18.22 -2.03
CA GLY A 320 3.22 -17.38 -3.18
C GLY A 320 4.45 -17.00 -4.00
N ASN A 321 5.65 -16.99 -3.41
CA ASN A 321 6.91 -16.78 -4.13
C ASN A 321 7.31 -17.93 -5.07
N ASP A 322 6.71 -19.11 -4.90
CA ASP A 322 6.96 -20.27 -5.75
C ASP A 322 5.78 -20.55 -6.68
N ARG A 323 4.83 -19.61 -6.77
CA ARG A 323 3.58 -19.79 -7.50
C ARG A 323 3.34 -18.67 -8.50
N CYS A 324 3.10 -19.07 -9.74
CA CYS A 324 2.68 -18.22 -10.84
C CYS A 324 1.25 -18.60 -11.26
N ILE A 325 0.44 -17.61 -11.60
CA ILE A 325 -0.87 -17.82 -12.21
C ILE A 325 -0.99 -17.00 -13.50
N SER A 326 -1.61 -17.55 -14.52
CA SER A 326 -1.75 -16.91 -15.82
C SER A 326 -3.10 -17.13 -16.48
N GLY A 327 -3.44 -16.20 -17.39
CA GLY A 327 -4.70 -16.24 -18.11
C GLY A 327 -4.81 -15.15 -19.18
N GLY A 328 -5.77 -15.34 -20.08
CA GLY A 328 -6.18 -14.33 -21.04
C GLY A 328 -7.63 -13.91 -20.79
N SER A 329 -8.01 -12.67 -21.10
CA SER A 329 -9.39 -12.19 -20.91
C SER A 329 -9.83 -12.32 -19.44
N SER A 330 -10.98 -12.94 -19.16
CA SER A 330 -11.42 -13.25 -17.79
C SER A 330 -10.38 -14.07 -17.01
N GLY A 331 -9.63 -14.93 -17.68
CA GLY A 331 -8.53 -15.64 -17.05
C GLY A 331 -7.41 -14.71 -16.56
N GLY A 332 -7.15 -13.62 -17.28
CA GLY A 332 -6.14 -12.62 -16.93
C GLY A 332 -6.51 -11.83 -15.67
N ILE A 333 -7.77 -11.37 -15.58
CA ILE A 333 -8.27 -10.74 -14.34
C ILE A 333 -8.33 -11.76 -13.20
N ALA A 334 -8.72 -13.02 -13.43
CA ALA A 334 -8.69 -14.07 -12.40
C ALA A 334 -7.28 -14.28 -11.82
N ALA A 335 -6.27 -14.32 -12.70
CA ALA A 335 -4.87 -14.45 -12.31
C ALA A 335 -4.42 -13.29 -11.41
N PHE A 336 -4.74 -12.05 -11.79
CA PHE A 336 -4.39 -10.88 -10.97
C PHE A 336 -5.21 -10.82 -9.68
N THR A 337 -6.50 -11.11 -9.72
CA THR A 337 -7.40 -11.16 -8.55
C THR A 337 -6.90 -12.17 -7.52
N ALA A 338 -6.40 -13.33 -7.95
CA ALA A 338 -5.84 -14.33 -7.06
C ALA A 338 -4.62 -13.79 -6.28
N ALA A 339 -3.67 -13.18 -6.97
CA ALA A 339 -2.50 -12.56 -6.35
C ALA A 339 -2.86 -11.31 -5.53
N TRP A 340 -3.82 -10.51 -6.00
CA TRP A 340 -4.31 -9.31 -5.32
C TRP A 340 -4.92 -9.66 -3.96
N ASN A 341 -5.80 -10.65 -3.93
CA ASN A 341 -6.46 -11.03 -2.68
C ASN A 341 -5.50 -11.80 -1.78
N ARG A 342 -4.68 -12.70 -2.32
CA ARG A 342 -3.78 -13.58 -1.56
C ARG A 342 -2.35 -13.58 -2.12
N PRO A 343 -1.57 -12.52 -1.91
CA PRO A 343 -0.17 -12.46 -2.37
C PRO A 343 0.72 -13.53 -1.70
N GLU A 344 0.34 -14.01 -0.52
CA GLU A 344 0.96 -15.15 0.15
C GLU A 344 0.73 -16.49 -0.57
N ALA A 345 -0.29 -16.56 -1.45
CA ALA A 345 -0.61 -17.73 -2.26
C ALA A 345 -0.12 -17.61 -3.70
N PHE A 346 -0.12 -16.41 -4.29
CA PHE A 346 0.40 -16.14 -5.63
C PHE A 346 1.05 -14.76 -5.67
N SER A 347 2.31 -14.68 -6.09
CA SER A 347 3.02 -13.40 -6.23
C SER A 347 3.46 -13.10 -7.68
N ARG A 348 3.25 -14.03 -8.61
CA ARG A 348 3.62 -13.89 -10.03
C ARG A 348 2.40 -14.04 -10.91
N VAL A 349 2.17 -13.06 -11.78
CA VAL A 349 0.95 -12.99 -12.62
C VAL A 349 1.33 -12.76 -14.07
N TYR A 350 0.77 -13.56 -14.98
CA TYR A 350 0.73 -13.22 -16.40
C TYR A 350 -0.72 -13.01 -16.87
N ALA A 351 -1.08 -11.78 -17.26
CA ALA A 351 -2.42 -11.43 -17.72
C ALA A 351 -2.37 -10.86 -19.14
N ALA A 352 -3.01 -11.52 -20.10
CA ALA A 352 -3.17 -10.97 -21.44
C ALA A 352 -4.60 -10.49 -21.68
N SER A 353 -4.75 -9.26 -22.16
CA SER A 353 -6.03 -8.57 -22.36
C SER A 353 -6.94 -8.79 -21.16
N GLY A 354 -6.46 -8.46 -19.95
CA GLY A 354 -7.17 -8.76 -18.72
C GLY A 354 -8.55 -8.10 -18.74
N SER A 355 -9.61 -8.82 -18.34
CA SER A 355 -10.97 -8.27 -18.33
C SER A 355 -11.19 -7.29 -17.17
N TRP A 356 -10.47 -6.17 -17.16
CA TRP A 356 -10.67 -5.04 -16.24
C TRP A 356 -11.96 -4.28 -16.52
N VAL A 357 -12.81 -4.73 -17.43
CA VAL A 357 -14.12 -4.13 -17.71
C VAL A 357 -15.15 -4.37 -16.62
N ALA A 358 -16.30 -3.73 -16.75
CA ALA A 358 -17.43 -3.83 -15.81
C ALA A 358 -18.27 -5.11 -15.96
N PHE A 359 -17.66 -6.28 -16.20
CA PHE A 359 -18.40 -7.54 -16.12
C PHE A 359 -18.83 -7.86 -14.70
N ARG A 360 -17.94 -7.65 -13.72
CA ARG A 360 -18.21 -7.87 -12.30
C ARG A 360 -17.24 -7.10 -11.39
N GLY A 361 -17.24 -5.77 -11.49
CA GLY A 361 -16.38 -4.90 -10.68
C GLY A 361 -14.93 -4.75 -11.17
N GLY A 362 -14.53 -5.41 -12.27
CA GLY A 362 -13.17 -5.34 -12.82
C GLY A 362 -12.66 -3.91 -13.06
N HIS A 363 -13.54 -3.00 -13.48
CA HIS A 363 -13.26 -1.58 -13.74
C HIS A 363 -12.79 -0.80 -12.51
N GLU A 364 -13.00 -1.34 -11.30
CA GLU A 364 -12.49 -0.74 -10.07
C GLU A 364 -11.00 -1.05 -9.84
N PHE A 365 -10.40 -2.02 -10.53
CA PHE A 365 -9.00 -2.42 -10.30
C PHE A 365 -7.99 -1.27 -10.42
N PRO A 366 -8.00 -0.46 -11.49
CA PRO A 366 -7.10 0.68 -11.58
C PRO A 366 -7.24 1.63 -10.38
N THR A 367 -8.46 1.88 -9.92
CA THR A 367 -8.72 2.71 -8.73
C THR A 367 -8.26 2.03 -7.43
N MET A 368 -8.52 0.73 -7.26
CA MET A 368 -8.06 -0.03 -6.10
C MET A 368 -6.54 -0.08 -6.01
N VAL A 369 -5.83 -0.30 -7.12
CA VAL A 369 -4.35 -0.30 -7.17
C VAL A 369 -3.78 1.03 -6.68
N ARG A 370 -4.46 2.15 -6.92
CA ARG A 370 -4.05 3.48 -6.46
C ARG A 370 -4.32 3.72 -4.98
N LYS A 371 -5.36 3.10 -4.41
CA LYS A 371 -5.80 3.35 -3.03
C LYS A 371 -5.24 2.36 -2.01
N PHE A 372 -5.13 1.09 -2.38
CA PHE A 372 -4.63 0.06 -1.46
C PHE A 372 -3.10 0.13 -1.33
N GLU A 373 -2.60 -0.18 -0.13
CA GLU A 373 -1.16 -0.40 0.08
C GLU A 373 -0.62 -1.43 -0.93
N ALA A 374 0.55 -1.14 -1.49
CA ALA A 374 1.15 -1.99 -2.52
C ALA A 374 1.43 -3.39 -1.97
N LYS A 375 1.12 -4.39 -2.80
CA LYS A 375 1.26 -5.82 -2.46
C LYS A 375 2.50 -6.40 -3.15
N PRO A 376 3.11 -7.47 -2.61
CA PRO A 376 4.28 -8.12 -3.22
C PRO A 376 3.85 -8.96 -4.43
N ILE A 377 3.48 -8.27 -5.51
CA ILE A 377 3.01 -8.85 -6.76
C ILE A 377 3.93 -8.39 -7.87
N ARG A 378 4.40 -9.36 -8.66
CA ARG A 378 5.11 -9.14 -9.91
C ARG A 378 4.20 -9.55 -11.06
N ALA A 379 3.98 -8.65 -12.01
CA ALA A 379 3.02 -8.88 -13.08
C ALA A 379 3.61 -8.62 -14.46
N PHE A 380 3.28 -9.47 -15.42
CA PHE A 380 3.47 -9.21 -16.84
C PHE A 380 2.08 -9.07 -17.47
N LEU A 381 1.85 -7.95 -18.13
CA LEU A 381 0.56 -7.61 -18.74
C LEU A 381 0.76 -7.38 -20.23
N THR A 382 -0.15 -7.90 -21.05
CA THR A 382 -0.23 -7.58 -22.47
C THR A 382 -1.62 -7.08 -22.81
N THR A 383 -1.73 -6.18 -23.78
CA THR A 383 -3.02 -5.76 -24.36
C THR A 383 -2.90 -5.65 -25.86
N ALA A 384 -4.02 -5.69 -26.58
CA ALA A 384 -4.05 -5.58 -28.04
C ALA A 384 -4.55 -4.20 -28.49
N THR A 385 -4.04 -3.66 -29.60
CA THR A 385 -4.47 -2.34 -30.12
C THR A 385 -5.90 -2.31 -30.66
N HIS A 386 -6.41 -3.46 -31.11
CA HIS A 386 -7.79 -3.66 -31.58
C HIS A 386 -8.50 -4.70 -30.71
N ASP A 387 -8.38 -4.53 -29.40
CA ASP A 387 -9.03 -5.38 -28.41
C ASP A 387 -10.58 -5.26 -28.47
N MET A 388 -11.29 -6.04 -27.66
CA MET A 388 -12.75 -6.02 -27.61
C MET A 388 -13.27 -4.71 -27.01
N GLU A 389 -14.43 -4.31 -27.51
CA GLU A 389 -15.28 -3.30 -26.90
C GLU A 389 -16.71 -3.84 -26.84
N ASN A 390 -17.36 -3.70 -25.69
CA ASN A 390 -18.78 -4.02 -25.54
C ASN A 390 -19.40 -3.19 -24.40
N ALA A 391 -20.62 -3.51 -24.00
CA ALA A 391 -21.35 -2.79 -22.95
C ALA A 391 -20.63 -2.74 -21.58
N ALA A 392 -19.63 -3.59 -21.34
CA ALA A 392 -18.82 -3.57 -20.13
C ALA A 392 -17.63 -2.60 -20.20
N GLY A 393 -17.26 -2.13 -21.40
CA GLY A 393 -16.15 -1.21 -21.64
C GLY A 393 -15.23 -1.63 -22.78
N ASP A 394 -14.14 -0.87 -22.92
CA ASP A 394 -13.04 -1.06 -23.88
C ASP A 394 -11.84 -1.68 -23.16
N TRP A 395 -11.38 -2.86 -23.60
CA TRP A 395 -10.25 -3.56 -23.00
C TRP A 395 -8.94 -2.79 -23.16
N PHE A 396 -8.67 -2.25 -24.35
CA PHE A 396 -7.43 -1.55 -24.63
C PHE A 396 -7.31 -0.28 -23.79
N LEU A 397 -8.41 0.45 -23.59
CA LEU A 397 -8.45 1.63 -22.73
C LEU A 397 -8.21 1.27 -21.25
N LEU A 398 -8.90 0.25 -20.73
CA LEU A 398 -8.77 -0.11 -19.31
C LEU A 398 -7.46 -0.83 -18.99
N ASP A 399 -6.88 -1.59 -19.92
CA ASP A 399 -5.53 -2.13 -19.78
C ASP A 399 -4.48 -1.00 -19.65
N GLN A 400 -4.62 0.10 -20.40
CA GLN A 400 -3.77 1.28 -20.25
C GLN A 400 -4.01 2.01 -18.91
N GLU A 401 -5.24 2.02 -18.41
CA GLU A 401 -5.53 2.57 -17.09
C GLU A 401 -4.87 1.74 -15.98
N MET A 402 -4.90 0.41 -16.12
CA MET A 402 -4.24 -0.53 -15.24
C MET A 402 -2.71 -0.34 -15.25
N ASP A 403 -2.09 -0.20 -16.44
CA ASP A 403 -0.68 0.18 -16.59
C ASP A 403 -0.34 1.44 -15.78
N LYS A 404 -1.09 2.53 -16.00
CA LYS A 404 -0.89 3.80 -15.28
C LYS A 404 -1.07 3.65 -13.76
N ALA A 405 -2.00 2.81 -13.31
CA ALA A 405 -2.25 2.57 -11.90
C ALA A 405 -1.11 1.79 -11.24
N LEU A 406 -0.65 0.70 -11.87
CA LEU A 406 0.47 -0.11 -11.39
C LEU A 406 1.75 0.73 -11.30
N LYS A 407 2.00 1.57 -12.31
CA LYS A 407 3.11 2.53 -12.31
C LYS A 407 3.02 3.53 -11.17
N PHE A 408 1.85 4.14 -10.99
CA PHE A 408 1.61 5.15 -9.96
C PHE A 408 1.84 4.62 -8.55
N SER A 409 1.49 3.36 -8.31
CA SER A 409 1.70 2.69 -7.01
C SER A 409 3.04 1.96 -6.89
N GLY A 410 3.88 2.03 -7.94
CA GLY A 410 5.25 1.50 -7.97
C GLY A 410 5.35 -0.03 -7.93
N TYR A 411 4.40 -0.74 -8.54
CA TYR A 411 4.45 -2.20 -8.66
C TYR A 411 5.64 -2.66 -9.52
N ASP A 412 6.11 -3.90 -9.29
CA ASP A 412 7.08 -4.56 -10.15
C ASP A 412 6.35 -5.20 -11.33
N TYR A 413 6.23 -4.48 -12.45
CA TYR A 413 5.48 -5.00 -13.60
C TYR A 413 6.09 -4.66 -14.97
N GLN A 414 5.62 -5.37 -15.99
CA GLN A 414 5.85 -5.07 -17.41
C GLN A 414 4.50 -4.98 -18.11
N PHE A 415 4.40 -4.05 -19.06
CA PHE A 415 3.24 -3.89 -19.92
C PHE A 415 3.68 -3.89 -21.39
N ARG A 416 2.97 -4.63 -22.24
CA ARG A 416 3.19 -4.66 -23.69
C ARG A 416 1.89 -4.37 -24.41
N VAL A 417 1.93 -3.39 -25.31
CA VAL A 417 0.88 -3.16 -26.30
C VAL A 417 1.26 -3.92 -27.56
N ILE A 418 0.34 -4.74 -28.04
CA ILE A 418 0.57 -5.66 -29.16
C ILE A 418 -0.39 -5.29 -30.28
N GLU A 419 0.14 -5.15 -31.49
CA GLU A 419 -0.71 -4.93 -32.65
C GLU A 419 -1.57 -6.18 -32.93
N GLY A 420 -2.89 -6.02 -32.93
CA GLY A 420 -3.84 -7.09 -33.26
C GLY A 420 -5.09 -7.09 -32.41
N ARG A 421 -5.75 -8.25 -32.30
CA ARG A 421 -7.07 -8.42 -31.67
C ARG A 421 -7.00 -8.97 -30.24
N HIS A 422 -8.14 -9.13 -29.58
CA HIS A 422 -8.23 -9.68 -28.22
C HIS A 422 -7.29 -10.86 -27.97
N VAL A 423 -6.53 -10.80 -26.88
CA VAL A 423 -5.50 -11.77 -26.45
C VAL A 423 -4.37 -12.05 -27.45
N GLN A 424 -4.21 -11.21 -28.48
CA GLN A 424 -3.11 -11.32 -29.44
C GLN A 424 -1.76 -11.29 -28.71
N GLY A 425 -0.85 -12.16 -29.14
CA GLY A 425 0.51 -12.19 -28.62
C GLY A 425 0.69 -12.97 -27.32
N TYR A 426 -0.37 -13.59 -26.77
CA TYR A 426 -0.28 -14.39 -25.54
C TYR A 426 0.83 -15.43 -25.62
N ALA A 427 0.83 -16.25 -26.67
CA ALA A 427 1.77 -17.37 -26.78
C ALA A 427 3.16 -16.90 -27.22
N GLU A 428 3.24 -15.79 -27.95
CA GLU A 428 4.47 -15.18 -28.46
C GLU A 428 5.29 -14.54 -27.34
N HIS A 429 4.64 -13.94 -26.34
CA HIS A 429 5.30 -13.27 -25.21
C HIS A 429 5.39 -14.14 -23.97
N TRP A 430 4.89 -15.39 -24.01
CA TRP A 430 4.85 -16.26 -22.84
C TRP A 430 6.25 -16.51 -22.25
N GLN A 431 7.26 -16.76 -23.09
CA GLN A 431 8.63 -16.99 -22.60
C GLN A 431 9.24 -15.73 -22.00
N GLU A 432 9.06 -14.57 -22.64
CA GLU A 432 9.48 -13.27 -22.09
C GLU A 432 8.81 -13.04 -20.72
N ALA A 433 7.51 -13.29 -20.63
CA ALA A 433 6.75 -13.14 -19.39
C ALA A 433 7.30 -14.05 -18.30
N MET A 434 7.52 -15.34 -18.59
CA MET A 434 8.07 -16.26 -17.59
C MET A 434 9.49 -15.90 -17.17
N ALA A 435 10.37 -15.53 -18.10
CA ALA A 435 11.72 -15.09 -17.78
C ALA A 435 11.68 -13.87 -16.85
N TYR A 436 10.82 -12.89 -17.13
CA TYR A 436 10.63 -11.71 -16.29
C TYR A 436 10.04 -12.04 -14.92
N LEU A 437 9.03 -12.92 -14.85
CA LEU A 437 8.34 -13.28 -13.61
C LEU A 437 9.25 -14.08 -12.67
N TRP A 438 10.04 -15.00 -13.20
CA TRP A 438 10.97 -15.85 -12.44
C TRP A 438 12.34 -15.23 -12.19
N ARG A 439 12.62 -14.04 -12.74
CA ARG A 439 13.92 -13.36 -12.54
C ARG A 439 14.27 -13.20 -11.07
N GLY A 440 15.51 -13.54 -10.73
CA GLY A 440 16.04 -13.44 -9.35
C GLY A 440 15.44 -14.44 -8.37
N TRP A 441 14.58 -15.37 -8.79
CA TRP A 441 14.17 -16.48 -7.91
C TRP A 441 15.42 -17.24 -7.41
N PRO A 442 15.53 -17.58 -6.11
CA PRO A 442 14.46 -17.66 -5.10
C PRO A 442 14.18 -16.39 -4.29
N GLU A 443 14.74 -15.23 -4.63
CA GLU A 443 14.42 -13.99 -3.91
C GLU A 443 12.91 -13.70 -3.93
N ARG A 444 12.39 -13.22 -2.78
CA ARG A 444 10.97 -12.92 -2.64
C ARG A 444 10.61 -11.67 -3.46
N VAL A 445 9.50 -11.75 -4.18
CA VAL A 445 8.87 -10.56 -4.80
C VAL A 445 8.57 -9.54 -3.71
N LYS A 446 9.05 -8.30 -3.88
CA LYS A 446 8.86 -7.21 -2.91
C LYS A 446 7.64 -6.39 -3.30
N ALA A 447 6.96 -5.84 -2.29
CA ALA A 447 5.95 -4.82 -2.52
C ALA A 447 6.60 -3.54 -3.05
N GLY A 448 5.88 -2.83 -3.90
CA GLY A 448 6.24 -1.47 -4.32
C GLY A 448 6.17 -0.46 -3.16
N PRO A 449 6.59 0.79 -3.38
CA PRO A 449 6.51 1.85 -2.38
C PRO A 449 5.08 2.31 -2.06
N SER A 450 4.06 1.85 -2.78
CA SER A 450 2.67 2.35 -2.74
C SER A 450 2.50 3.72 -3.39
N ALA A 451 1.24 4.12 -3.61
CA ALA A 451 0.90 5.44 -4.13
C ALA A 451 1.41 6.58 -3.24
N PRO A 452 1.70 7.78 -3.79
CA PRO A 452 2.18 8.93 -3.02
C PRO A 452 1.35 9.26 -1.78
N ARG A 453 0.01 9.22 -1.86
CA ARG A 453 -0.86 9.47 -0.69
C ARG A 453 -0.74 8.41 0.40
N ALA A 454 -0.48 7.15 0.03
CA ALA A 454 -0.19 6.09 0.99
C ALA A 454 1.17 6.31 1.66
N GLN A 455 2.19 6.75 0.91
CA GLN A 455 3.53 7.08 1.42
C GLN A 455 3.56 8.28 2.38
N GLU A 456 2.49 9.06 2.48
CA GLU A 456 2.33 10.10 3.50
C GLU A 456 1.78 9.54 4.82
N ILE A 457 1.24 8.32 4.82
CA ILE A 457 0.71 7.61 6.00
C ILE A 457 1.72 6.59 6.50
N ILE A 458 2.14 5.69 5.61
CA ILE A 458 2.93 4.51 5.99
C ILE A 458 4.41 4.83 6.07
N ILE A 459 5.14 4.07 6.87
CA ILE A 459 6.60 4.14 6.94
C ILE A 459 7.15 2.91 6.20
N PRO A 460 8.07 3.07 5.22
CA PRO A 460 8.66 1.94 4.52
C PRO A 460 9.30 0.94 5.49
N GLY A 461 8.95 -0.35 5.35
CA GLY A 461 9.43 -1.42 6.23
C GLY A 461 8.61 -1.64 7.52
N GLU A 462 7.76 -0.69 7.90
CA GLU A 462 6.90 -0.78 9.10
C GLU A 462 5.54 -1.41 8.76
N GLY A 463 5.53 -2.74 8.67
CA GLY A 463 4.32 -3.55 8.48
C GLY A 463 3.49 -3.73 9.75
N TRP A 464 2.35 -4.41 9.61
CA TRP A 464 1.49 -4.79 10.73
C TRP A 464 2.16 -5.81 11.66
N GLN A 465 1.97 -5.64 12.96
CA GLN A 465 2.43 -6.54 14.02
C GLN A 465 1.24 -6.94 14.89
N LEU A 466 1.17 -8.22 15.27
CA LEU A 466 0.16 -8.69 16.22
C LEU A 466 0.47 -8.13 17.61
N VAL A 467 -0.51 -7.52 18.26
CA VAL A 467 -0.41 -7.05 19.65
C VAL A 467 -0.86 -8.14 20.60
N ALA A 468 -2.07 -8.66 20.36
CA ALA A 468 -2.70 -9.67 21.19
C ALA A 468 -3.85 -10.35 20.42
N GLU A 469 -4.22 -11.55 20.86
CA GLU A 469 -5.35 -12.31 20.37
C GLU A 469 -6.09 -13.05 21.49
N GLY A 470 -7.24 -13.64 21.20
CA GLY A 470 -8.04 -14.41 22.15
C GLY A 470 -9.24 -13.66 22.75
N PHE A 471 -9.51 -12.44 22.27
CA PHE A 471 -10.67 -11.64 22.67
C PHE A 471 -11.98 -12.21 22.12
N LYS A 472 -13.11 -11.83 22.70
CA LYS A 472 -14.44 -12.23 22.22
C LYS A 472 -15.02 -11.25 21.20
N SER A 473 -14.92 -9.95 21.46
CA SER A 473 -15.38 -8.88 20.55
C SER A 473 -14.75 -7.53 20.91
N THR A 474 -13.56 -7.23 20.38
CA THR A 474 -12.88 -5.95 20.57
C THR A 474 -13.59 -4.80 19.84
N ARG A 475 -13.90 -3.71 20.54
CA ARG A 475 -14.69 -2.58 20.04
C ARG A 475 -14.27 -1.23 20.63
N GLY A 476 -14.61 -0.17 19.89
CA GLY A 476 -14.60 1.24 20.32
C GLY A 476 -13.36 1.69 21.09
N PRO A 477 -12.15 1.63 20.49
CA PRO A 477 -10.93 2.04 21.17
C PRO A 477 -10.83 3.57 21.31
N ALA A 478 -10.23 4.04 22.41
CA ALA A 478 -9.90 5.45 22.63
C ALA A 478 -8.50 5.61 23.24
N CYS A 479 -7.78 6.63 22.80
CA CYS A 479 -6.45 6.95 23.32
C CYS A 479 -6.54 8.05 24.39
N ASN A 480 -5.77 7.94 25.46
CA ASN A 480 -5.65 9.01 26.45
C ASN A 480 -4.55 10.03 26.08
N ALA A 481 -4.39 11.08 26.90
CA ALA A 481 -3.38 12.11 26.65
C ALA A 481 -1.93 11.60 26.64
N ASN A 482 -1.65 10.44 27.25
CA ASN A 482 -0.31 9.84 27.34
C ASN A 482 0.00 8.88 26.19
N GLY A 483 -0.99 8.48 25.39
CA GLY A 483 -0.82 7.48 24.33
C GLY A 483 -1.30 6.08 24.70
N GLU A 484 -1.80 5.84 25.92
CA GLU A 484 -2.40 4.55 26.28
C GLU A 484 -3.74 4.39 25.55
N VAL A 485 -4.07 3.17 25.13
CA VAL A 485 -5.31 2.88 24.39
C VAL A 485 -6.23 2.00 25.22
N PHE A 486 -7.46 2.45 25.45
CA PHE A 486 -8.51 1.69 26.14
C PHE A 486 -9.49 1.16 25.12
N PHE A 487 -10.04 -0.04 25.32
CA PHE A 487 -11.03 -0.62 24.43
C PHE A 487 -11.94 -1.61 25.17
N ALA A 488 -13.13 -1.83 24.63
CA ALA A 488 -14.05 -2.83 25.15
C ALA A 488 -13.79 -4.20 24.51
N ASP A 489 -13.77 -5.27 25.32
CA ASP A 489 -14.07 -6.63 24.86
C ASP A 489 -15.52 -6.95 25.26
N THR A 490 -16.45 -6.51 24.41
CA THR A 490 -17.88 -6.40 24.75
C THR A 490 -18.47 -7.72 25.20
N SER A 491 -18.21 -8.80 24.47
CA SER A 491 -18.77 -10.12 24.76
C SER A 491 -18.05 -10.83 25.91
N ALA A 492 -16.84 -10.39 26.28
CA ALA A 492 -16.17 -10.82 27.50
C ALA A 492 -16.57 -9.99 28.73
N ASN A 493 -17.38 -8.95 28.56
CA ASN A 493 -17.80 -8.01 29.60
C ASN A 493 -16.64 -7.23 30.25
N LYS A 494 -15.61 -6.86 29.47
CA LYS A 494 -14.38 -6.25 29.99
C LYS A 494 -13.99 -4.97 29.28
N ILE A 495 -13.29 -4.09 30.00
CA ILE A 495 -12.46 -3.04 29.41
C ILE A 495 -11.00 -3.42 29.58
N HIS A 496 -10.23 -3.29 28.51
CA HIS A 496 -8.80 -3.50 28.48
C HIS A 496 -8.05 -2.20 28.20
N ARG A 497 -6.78 -2.19 28.57
CA ARG A 497 -5.82 -1.12 28.30
C ARG A 497 -4.59 -1.68 27.60
N ILE A 498 -4.13 -1.00 26.56
CA ILE A 498 -2.81 -1.16 25.96
C ILE A 498 -1.91 -0.10 26.59
N GLY A 499 -0.94 -0.53 27.40
CA GLY A 499 0.04 0.34 28.04
C GLY A 499 1.06 0.89 27.06
N LEU A 500 1.88 1.86 27.51
CA LEU A 500 2.97 2.44 26.71
C LEU A 500 4.11 1.45 26.44
N ASP A 501 4.17 0.36 27.20
CA ASP A 501 5.04 -0.80 26.96
C ASP A 501 4.47 -1.74 25.88
N GLY A 502 3.28 -1.44 25.35
CA GLY A 502 2.58 -2.24 24.34
C GLY A 502 1.85 -3.45 24.89
N LYS A 503 1.80 -3.67 26.22
CA LYS A 503 1.11 -4.82 26.81
C LYS A 503 -0.38 -4.53 26.99
N VAL A 504 -1.18 -5.58 26.79
CA VAL A 504 -2.62 -5.54 27.08
C VAL A 504 -2.86 -6.00 28.51
N THR A 505 -3.54 -5.17 29.31
CA THR A 505 -3.99 -5.50 30.67
C THR A 505 -5.50 -5.30 30.80
N GLU A 506 -6.14 -6.09 31.65
CA GLU A 506 -7.51 -5.80 32.08
C GLU A 506 -7.54 -4.50 32.90
N PHE A 507 -8.53 -3.65 32.64
CA PHE A 507 -8.78 -2.41 33.36
C PHE A 507 -10.08 -2.47 34.17
N VAL A 508 -11.14 -3.05 33.60
CA VAL A 508 -12.43 -3.28 34.27
C VAL A 508 -12.92 -4.70 33.92
N ALA A 509 -13.24 -5.49 34.95
CA ALA A 509 -13.65 -6.89 34.80
C ALA A 509 -15.16 -7.10 34.56
N ASP A 510 -15.99 -6.17 35.04
CA ASP A 510 -17.45 -6.17 34.87
C ASP A 510 -17.89 -4.83 34.29
N ALA A 511 -17.75 -4.70 32.98
CA ALA A 511 -17.95 -3.45 32.25
C ALA A 511 -19.42 -3.19 31.86
N GLY A 512 -20.36 -4.02 32.32
CA GLY A 512 -21.78 -3.92 31.94
C GLY A 512 -22.03 -4.08 30.43
N LEU A 513 -21.28 -4.97 29.77
CA LEU A 513 -21.29 -5.23 28.33
C LEU A 513 -21.07 -3.95 27.52
N ALA A 514 -20.11 -3.14 27.94
CA ALA A 514 -19.72 -1.92 27.23
C ALA A 514 -19.39 -2.21 25.76
N HIS A 515 -19.92 -1.39 24.86
CA HIS A 515 -19.64 -1.47 23.42
C HIS A 515 -18.53 -0.51 23.00
N CYS A 516 -18.48 0.68 23.59
CA CYS A 516 -17.52 1.71 23.21
C CYS A 516 -17.00 2.47 24.43
N VAL A 517 -15.77 2.94 24.34
CA VAL A 517 -15.14 3.77 25.38
C VAL A 517 -14.70 5.12 24.81
N THR A 518 -14.63 6.13 25.66
CA THR A 518 -14.01 7.43 25.34
C THR A 518 -13.30 7.98 26.58
N VAL A 519 -12.32 8.85 26.38
CA VAL A 519 -11.54 9.45 27.48
C VAL A 519 -11.82 10.94 27.49
N GLY A 520 -12.22 11.47 28.64
CA GLY A 520 -12.42 12.90 28.86
C GLY A 520 -11.09 13.67 28.94
N ALA A 521 -11.15 15.00 28.82
CA ALA A 521 -9.97 15.86 28.90
C ALA A 521 -9.26 15.79 30.27
N ASP A 522 -9.99 15.42 31.33
CA ASP A 522 -9.50 15.16 32.69
C ASP A 522 -8.91 13.75 32.89
N GLY A 523 -8.92 12.91 31.85
CA GLY A 523 -8.50 11.52 31.89
C GLY A 523 -9.58 10.54 32.37
N THR A 524 -10.79 11.01 32.69
CA THR A 524 -11.91 10.13 33.08
C THR A 524 -12.29 9.24 31.90
N LEU A 525 -12.38 7.93 32.14
CA LEU A 525 -12.86 6.98 31.13
C LEU A 525 -14.38 6.87 31.20
N PHE A 526 -15.06 7.03 30.08
CA PHE A 526 -16.49 6.79 29.95
C PHE A 526 -16.76 5.58 29.08
N THR A 527 -17.80 4.83 29.41
CA THR A 527 -18.27 3.71 28.58
C THR A 527 -19.76 3.79 28.34
N ILE A 528 -20.19 3.24 27.20
CA ILE A 528 -21.61 3.11 26.84
C ILE A 528 -21.92 1.67 26.44
N SER A 529 -23.14 1.23 26.73
CA SER A 529 -23.62 -0.11 26.35
C SER A 529 -25.01 -0.06 25.73
N GLU A 530 -25.15 -0.69 24.56
CA GLU A 530 -26.45 -0.97 23.95
C GLU A 530 -27.23 -2.06 24.67
N LYS A 531 -26.57 -2.87 25.52
CA LYS A 531 -27.19 -4.01 26.20
C LYS A 531 -27.65 -3.66 27.61
N SER A 532 -26.77 -3.06 28.42
CA SER A 532 -27.15 -2.65 29.76
C SER A 532 -27.88 -1.30 29.79
N GLY A 533 -27.76 -0.48 28.74
CA GLY A 533 -28.36 0.85 28.68
C GLY A 533 -27.70 1.86 29.60
N LYS A 534 -26.49 1.57 30.09
CA LYS A 534 -25.78 2.40 31.06
C LYS A 534 -24.66 3.19 30.42
N LEU A 535 -24.62 4.48 30.75
CA LEU A 535 -23.45 5.33 30.61
C LEU A 535 -22.70 5.33 31.93
N MET A 536 -21.47 4.82 31.92
CA MET A 536 -20.62 4.70 33.10
C MET A 536 -19.42 5.66 32.99
N ARG A 537 -18.91 6.10 34.14
CA ARG A 537 -17.58 6.72 34.26
C ARG A 537 -16.71 5.91 35.20
N TYR A 538 -15.40 5.90 34.95
CA TYR A 538 -14.40 5.20 35.75
C TYR A 538 -13.27 6.16 36.11
N ASP A 539 -12.80 6.07 37.35
CA ASP A 539 -11.56 6.75 37.76
C ASP A 539 -10.31 6.02 37.26
N ALA A 540 -9.13 6.58 37.54
CA ALA A 540 -7.84 6.00 37.14
C ALA A 540 -7.56 4.60 37.75
N ALA A 541 -8.27 4.22 38.82
CA ALA A 541 -8.17 2.90 39.44
C ALA A 541 -9.19 1.90 38.87
N GLY A 542 -10.02 2.31 37.90
CA GLY A 542 -11.05 1.47 37.29
C GLY A 542 -12.33 1.35 38.12
N LYS A 543 -12.55 2.21 39.13
CA LYS A 543 -13.77 2.19 39.94
C LYS A 543 -14.90 2.93 39.21
N GLY A 544 -15.96 2.20 38.88
CA GLY A 544 -17.09 2.69 38.09
C GLY A 544 -18.19 3.40 38.89
N SER A 545 -18.88 4.36 38.25
CA SER A 545 -20.15 4.93 38.71
C SER A 545 -21.07 5.23 37.53
N VAL A 546 -22.39 5.13 37.75
CA VAL A 546 -23.41 5.42 36.73
C VAL A 546 -23.52 6.93 36.54
N VAL A 547 -23.41 7.39 35.30
CA VAL A 547 -23.67 8.78 34.91
C VAL A 547 -25.11 8.94 34.43
N LEU A 548 -25.60 7.97 33.63
CA LEU A 548 -26.96 7.95 33.12
C LEU A 548 -27.43 6.50 32.90
N ASP A 549 -28.70 6.24 33.18
CA ASP A 549 -29.37 4.96 32.92
C ASP A 549 -30.46 5.13 31.84
N GLY A 550 -30.87 4.04 31.19
CA GLY A 550 -31.88 4.04 30.13
C GLY A 550 -31.39 4.69 28.82
N ILE A 551 -30.11 4.55 28.50
CA ILE A 551 -29.49 4.99 27.24
C ILE A 551 -28.78 3.82 26.54
N LEU A 552 -29.47 3.21 25.58
CA LEU A 552 -28.97 2.11 24.75
C LEU A 552 -28.03 2.65 23.65
N GLY A 553 -26.84 3.12 24.06
CA GLY A 553 -25.91 3.79 23.16
C GLY A 553 -24.87 2.86 22.53
N HIS A 554 -24.60 3.06 21.24
CA HIS A 554 -23.67 2.29 20.41
C HIS A 554 -22.23 2.80 20.49
N SER A 555 -22.03 4.12 20.36
CA SER A 555 -20.74 4.78 20.52
C SER A 555 -20.86 6.04 21.37
N ILE A 556 -19.75 6.44 21.97
CA ILE A 556 -19.66 7.59 22.88
C ILE A 556 -18.43 8.43 22.54
N LEU A 557 -18.53 9.74 22.66
CA LEU A 557 -17.44 10.67 22.39
C LEU A 557 -17.45 11.82 23.39
N ALA A 558 -16.39 11.97 24.18
CA ALA A 558 -16.26 13.03 25.17
C ALA A 558 -15.87 14.37 24.56
N ARG A 559 -16.45 15.46 25.08
CA ARG A 559 -16.12 16.84 24.71
C ARG A 559 -15.19 17.50 25.73
N PRO A 560 -14.53 18.61 25.33
CA PRO A 560 -13.61 19.33 26.20
C PRO A 560 -14.30 19.92 27.44
N ASP A 561 -15.58 20.28 27.34
CA ASP A 561 -16.38 20.81 28.44
C ASP A 561 -17.00 19.71 29.33
N GLY A 562 -16.60 18.45 29.14
CA GLY A 562 -17.11 17.30 29.90
C GLY A 562 -18.48 16.78 29.44
N SER A 563 -19.13 17.43 28.47
CA SER A 563 -20.32 16.90 27.83
C SER A 563 -19.99 15.72 26.89
N LEU A 564 -20.99 14.95 26.47
CA LEU A 564 -20.78 13.73 25.69
C LEU A 564 -21.72 13.69 24.49
N TYR A 565 -21.26 13.17 23.35
CA TYR A 565 -22.16 12.65 22.32
C TYR A 565 -22.30 11.15 22.44
N VAL A 566 -23.49 10.63 22.15
CA VAL A 566 -23.79 9.20 22.07
C VAL A 566 -24.58 8.91 20.80
N THR A 567 -24.16 7.90 20.03
CA THR A 567 -24.99 7.34 18.96
C THR A 567 -25.92 6.26 19.51
N MET A 568 -27.14 6.18 18.98
CA MET A 568 -28.12 5.16 19.35
C MET A 568 -28.80 4.61 18.09
N ASN A 569 -29.17 3.33 18.12
CA ASN A 569 -29.90 2.66 17.05
C ASN A 569 -31.21 2.06 17.58
N ASP A 570 -32.32 2.36 16.92
CA ASP A 570 -33.61 1.73 17.19
C ASP A 570 -33.71 0.41 16.41
N ASP A 571 -33.65 -0.71 17.12
CA ASP A 571 -33.75 -2.06 16.54
C ASP A 571 -35.07 -2.29 15.77
N LYS A 572 -36.12 -1.50 16.05
CA LYS A 572 -37.39 -1.55 15.31
C LYS A 572 -37.31 -0.83 13.95
N LYS A 573 -36.22 -0.10 13.69
CA LYS A 573 -35.94 0.66 12.47
C LYS A 573 -34.51 0.38 11.97
N PRO A 574 -34.19 -0.86 11.58
CA PRO A 574 -32.81 -1.29 11.28
C PRO A 574 -32.11 -0.54 10.13
N ASN A 575 -32.86 0.21 9.33
CA ASN A 575 -32.37 0.96 8.17
C ASN A 575 -32.62 2.48 8.23
N ASN A 576 -33.01 3.04 9.39
CA ASN A 576 -33.15 4.50 9.60
C ASN A 576 -33.33 4.86 11.09
N GLY A 577 -32.94 3.97 12.00
CA GLY A 577 -33.12 4.11 13.44
C GLY A 577 -31.94 4.82 14.12
N GLY A 578 -30.88 5.12 13.39
CA GLY A 578 -29.68 5.79 13.89
C GLY A 578 -29.95 7.24 14.28
N SER A 579 -29.41 7.64 15.43
CA SER A 579 -29.54 8.99 15.98
C SER A 579 -28.30 9.40 16.77
N VAL A 580 -28.11 10.71 16.94
CA VAL A 580 -27.05 11.30 17.76
C VAL A 580 -27.68 12.05 18.92
N TRP A 581 -27.16 11.84 20.12
CA TRP A 581 -27.64 12.43 21.36
C TRP A 581 -26.51 13.20 22.04
N PHE A 582 -26.83 14.38 22.54
CA PHE A 582 -25.95 15.22 23.33
C PHE A 582 -26.32 15.08 24.82
N ILE A 583 -25.32 14.87 25.66
CA ILE A 583 -25.48 14.64 27.09
C ILE A 583 -24.70 15.71 27.85
N LYS A 584 -25.41 16.47 28.69
CA LYS A 584 -24.83 17.52 29.52
C LYS A 584 -25.61 17.62 30.83
N ASP A 585 -24.91 17.69 31.96
CA ASP A 585 -25.50 17.81 33.30
C ASP A 585 -26.59 16.75 33.60
N GLY A 586 -26.35 15.51 33.19
CA GLY A 586 -27.27 14.39 33.37
C GLY A 586 -28.51 14.40 32.45
N LYS A 587 -28.64 15.37 31.55
CA LYS A 587 -29.76 15.46 30.58
C LYS A 587 -29.30 14.99 29.21
N LYS A 588 -30.16 14.24 28.51
CA LYS A 588 -29.96 13.82 27.12
C LYS A 588 -30.87 14.61 26.17
N THR A 589 -30.32 15.12 25.08
CA THR A 589 -31.02 15.84 24.00
C THR A 589 -30.68 15.19 22.67
N ARG A 590 -31.69 14.83 21.86
CA ARG A 590 -31.42 14.31 20.51
C ARG A 590 -31.04 15.45 19.59
N VAL A 591 -29.88 15.36 18.95
CA VAL A 591 -29.32 16.39 18.06
C VAL A 591 -29.26 15.97 16.59
N ASP A 592 -29.48 14.68 16.30
CA ASP A 592 -29.72 14.19 14.93
C ASP A 592 -30.54 12.89 14.93
N SER A 593 -31.17 12.56 13.80
CA SER A 593 -31.89 11.30 13.58
C SER A 593 -31.96 10.92 12.10
N GLY A 594 -32.40 9.69 11.81
CA GLY A 594 -32.58 9.21 10.43
C GLY A 594 -31.28 8.79 9.75
N ILE A 595 -30.23 8.52 10.52
CA ILE A 595 -29.04 7.81 10.03
C ILE A 595 -29.43 6.34 9.87
N LYS A 596 -29.02 5.67 8.79
CA LYS A 596 -29.36 4.26 8.54
C LYS A 596 -28.97 3.36 9.70
N PHE A 597 -27.73 3.52 10.18
CA PHE A 597 -27.19 2.89 11.39
C PHE A 597 -26.02 3.75 11.91
N ALA A 598 -26.20 4.44 13.04
CA ALA A 598 -25.21 5.38 13.56
C ALA A 598 -24.17 4.66 14.42
N THR A 599 -22.89 4.77 14.06
CA THR A 599 -21.78 4.08 14.75
C THR A 599 -20.79 5.06 15.37
N GLY A 600 -19.51 4.96 15.06
CA GLY A 600 -18.44 5.78 15.65
C GLY A 600 -18.54 7.27 15.35
N MET A 601 -17.93 8.07 16.21
CA MET A 601 -17.85 9.53 16.08
C MET A 601 -16.43 10.02 16.34
N ALA A 602 -16.01 11.10 15.69
CA ALA A 602 -14.75 11.76 15.99
C ALA A 602 -14.78 13.24 15.63
N TYR A 603 -14.02 14.06 16.37
CA TYR A 603 -13.79 15.46 16.04
C TYR A 603 -12.60 15.61 15.12
N ARG A 604 -12.68 16.57 14.20
CA ARG A 604 -11.49 17.11 13.57
C ARG A 604 -10.65 17.86 14.62
N PRO A 605 -9.31 17.93 14.51
CA PRO A 605 -8.46 18.56 15.53
C PRO A 605 -8.78 20.03 15.87
N ASP A 606 -9.48 20.75 14.99
CA ASP A 606 -9.94 22.13 15.22
C ASP A 606 -11.35 22.23 15.85
N GLN A 607 -11.95 21.08 16.18
CA GLN A 607 -13.13 20.89 17.05
C GLN A 607 -14.46 21.50 16.63
N TRP A 608 -14.55 22.19 15.50
CA TRP A 608 -15.84 22.69 15.02
C TRP A 608 -16.56 21.66 14.13
N LEU A 609 -15.87 20.61 13.67
CA LEU A 609 -16.43 19.58 12.80
C LEU A 609 -16.54 18.24 13.54
N LEU A 610 -17.75 17.67 13.53
CA LEU A 610 -18.03 16.30 13.98
C LEU A 610 -18.21 15.38 12.78
N SER A 611 -17.53 14.23 12.81
CA SER A 611 -17.81 13.12 11.91
C SER A 611 -18.66 12.07 12.62
N VAL A 612 -19.72 11.58 11.98
CA VAL A 612 -20.58 10.50 12.46
C VAL A 612 -20.70 9.44 11.38
N VAL A 613 -20.29 8.21 11.71
CA VAL A 613 -20.26 7.09 10.76
C VAL A 613 -21.66 6.50 10.58
N GLU A 614 -22.03 6.23 9.32
CA GLU A 614 -23.22 5.44 8.99
C GLU A 614 -22.80 4.01 8.60
N GLY A 615 -22.88 3.08 9.54
CA GLY A 615 -22.26 1.76 9.42
C GLY A 615 -22.86 0.83 8.37
N HIS A 616 -24.13 1.04 7.98
CA HIS A 616 -24.81 0.29 6.92
C HIS A 616 -24.78 0.99 5.55
N SER A 617 -23.78 1.84 5.33
CA SER A 617 -23.57 2.50 4.03
C SER A 617 -22.08 2.71 3.74
N LYS A 618 -21.81 3.58 2.76
CA LYS A 618 -20.47 4.03 2.37
C LYS A 618 -20.17 5.46 2.83
N TRP A 619 -20.96 5.99 3.76
CA TRP A 619 -20.92 7.40 4.13
C TRP A 619 -20.46 7.61 5.58
N VAL A 620 -19.67 8.67 5.77
CA VAL A 620 -19.55 9.36 7.06
C VAL A 620 -20.15 10.74 6.89
N TYR A 621 -21.05 11.08 7.80
CA TYR A 621 -21.64 12.41 7.84
C TYR A 621 -20.66 13.40 8.47
N SER A 622 -20.63 14.61 7.92
CA SER A 622 -19.98 15.78 8.53
C SER A 622 -21.04 16.70 9.12
N TYR A 623 -20.75 17.28 10.28
CA TYR A 623 -21.58 18.29 10.94
C TYR A 623 -20.72 19.43 11.44
N GLN A 624 -21.29 20.63 11.40
CA GLN A 624 -20.81 21.74 12.20
C GLN A 624 -21.35 21.61 13.63
N ILE A 625 -20.47 21.80 14.60
CA ILE A 625 -20.79 21.82 16.03
C ILE A 625 -21.06 23.26 16.44
N ASN A 626 -22.25 23.52 16.97
CA ASN A 626 -22.58 24.80 17.58
C ASN A 626 -22.04 24.90 19.02
N ALA A 627 -21.93 26.12 19.53
CA ALA A 627 -21.42 26.39 20.89
C ALA A 627 -22.24 25.68 21.99
N ASP A 628 -23.55 25.49 21.76
CA ASP A 628 -24.46 24.80 22.69
C ASP A 628 -24.44 23.27 22.57
N GLY A 629 -23.64 22.72 21.65
CA GLY A 629 -23.56 21.29 21.38
C GLY A 629 -24.59 20.76 20.37
N THR A 630 -25.48 21.60 19.84
CA THR A 630 -26.32 21.21 18.71
C THR A 630 -25.51 21.05 17.43
N LEU A 631 -26.06 20.30 16.46
CA LEU A 631 -25.42 20.01 15.19
C LEU A 631 -26.13 20.73 14.06
N ALA A 632 -25.36 21.33 13.16
CA ALA A 632 -25.84 22.02 11.97
C ALA A 632 -25.10 21.53 10.72
N ASN A 633 -25.62 21.90 9.54
CA ASN A 633 -24.94 21.68 8.24
C ASN A 633 -24.53 20.21 8.01
N LYS A 634 -25.44 19.27 8.31
CA LYS A 634 -25.27 17.84 8.07
C LYS A 634 -25.08 17.57 6.59
N GLU A 635 -24.02 16.85 6.23
CA GLU A 635 -23.75 16.45 4.84
C GLU A 635 -23.21 15.02 4.77
N ARG A 636 -23.58 14.25 3.73
CA ARG A 636 -22.93 12.97 3.41
C ARG A 636 -21.60 13.27 2.73
N PHE A 637 -20.56 13.43 3.54
CA PHE A 637 -19.34 14.08 3.08
C PHE A 637 -18.23 13.09 2.71
N PHE A 638 -17.88 12.16 3.60
CA PHE A 638 -16.81 11.22 3.33
C PHE A 638 -17.36 9.95 2.67
N HIS A 639 -16.70 9.52 1.58
CA HIS A 639 -17.16 8.41 0.73
C HIS A 639 -16.18 7.25 0.75
N HIS A 640 -16.63 6.13 1.31
CA HIS A 640 -15.86 4.90 1.43
C HIS A 640 -15.91 4.03 0.18
N TYR A 641 -14.84 3.29 -0.02
CA TYR A 641 -14.83 2.13 -0.91
C TYR A 641 -15.68 1.00 -0.30
N VAL A 642 -16.41 0.30 -1.17
CA VAL A 642 -17.18 -0.91 -0.86
C VAL A 642 -16.78 -1.96 -1.90
N ALA A 643 -16.43 -3.16 -1.46
CA ALA A 643 -16.06 -4.25 -2.37
C ALA A 643 -17.29 -4.75 -3.14
N ASP A 644 -17.08 -5.33 -4.33
CA ASP A 644 -18.14 -5.86 -5.21
C ASP A 644 -19.13 -6.80 -4.50
N TRP A 645 -18.64 -7.56 -3.52
CA TRP A 645 -19.44 -8.55 -2.80
C TRP A 645 -20.15 -7.99 -1.55
N ASP A 646 -19.80 -6.79 -1.12
CA ASP A 646 -20.33 -6.19 0.10
C ASP A 646 -21.46 -5.20 -0.22
N ASP A 647 -22.51 -5.21 0.60
CA ASP A 647 -23.61 -4.22 0.47
C ASP A 647 -23.23 -2.84 1.03
N ASP A 648 -22.24 -2.78 1.94
CA ASP A 648 -21.79 -1.56 2.60
C ASP A 648 -20.36 -1.67 3.14
N ALA A 649 -19.76 -0.54 3.54
CA ALA A 649 -18.39 -0.49 4.03
C ALA A 649 -18.23 -1.14 5.42
N GLY A 650 -19.32 -1.29 6.19
CA GLY A 650 -19.31 -1.86 7.54
C GLY A 650 -18.53 -1.00 8.51
N ALA A 651 -18.63 0.31 8.34
CA ALA A 651 -17.84 1.26 9.10
C ALA A 651 -18.32 1.33 10.56
N GLU A 652 -17.44 1.00 11.50
CA GLU A 652 -17.81 0.85 12.92
C GLU A 652 -17.23 1.97 13.80
N CYS A 653 -16.01 2.40 13.48
CA CYS A 653 -15.22 3.28 14.31
C CYS A 653 -14.46 4.26 13.43
N VAL A 654 -14.29 5.49 13.92
CA VAL A 654 -13.53 6.55 13.27
C VAL A 654 -12.67 7.27 14.30
N CYS A 655 -11.48 7.69 13.89
CA CYS A 655 -10.68 8.64 14.64
C CYS A 655 -10.01 9.65 13.69
N TYR A 656 -9.62 10.80 14.23
CA TYR A 656 -8.74 11.72 13.53
C TYR A 656 -7.32 11.62 14.09
N SER A 657 -6.37 11.76 13.18
CA SER A 657 -4.99 12.11 13.52
C SER A 657 -4.87 13.61 13.84
N LEU A 658 -3.82 13.98 14.58
CA LEU A 658 -3.47 15.37 14.87
C LEU A 658 -3.23 16.19 13.58
N GLU A 659 -2.74 15.54 12.53
CA GLU A 659 -2.54 16.13 11.20
C GLU A 659 -3.83 16.34 10.42
N GLY A 660 -4.99 15.94 10.97
CA GLY A 660 -6.30 16.20 10.38
C GLY A 660 -6.80 15.13 9.40
N ARG A 661 -6.13 13.98 9.29
CA ARG A 661 -6.64 12.84 8.51
C ARG A 661 -7.57 11.96 9.31
N GLN A 662 -8.66 11.56 8.67
CA GLN A 662 -9.64 10.63 9.23
C GLN A 662 -9.25 9.18 8.93
N PHE A 663 -9.23 8.33 9.95
CA PHE A 663 -9.01 6.88 9.87
C PHE A 663 -10.29 6.16 10.26
N ILE A 664 -10.77 5.25 9.42
CA ILE A 664 -12.06 4.58 9.57
C ILE A 664 -11.86 3.06 9.53
N ALA A 665 -12.41 2.37 10.53
CA ALA A 665 -12.45 0.92 10.61
C ALA A 665 -13.57 0.37 9.72
N THR A 666 -13.24 -0.45 8.71
CA THR A 666 -14.19 -0.98 7.71
C THR A 666 -13.95 -2.47 7.40
N ARG A 667 -14.81 -3.08 6.56
CA ARG A 667 -14.61 -4.44 6.02
C ARG A 667 -13.31 -4.59 5.24
N SER A 668 -12.92 -3.58 4.47
CA SER A 668 -11.72 -3.63 3.62
C SER A 668 -10.42 -3.32 4.36
N GLY A 669 -10.48 -3.06 5.68
CA GLY A 669 -9.34 -2.62 6.49
C GLY A 669 -9.57 -1.22 7.06
N VAL A 670 -8.47 -0.48 7.26
CA VAL A 670 -8.54 0.93 7.66
C VAL A 670 -8.58 1.80 6.42
N GLN A 671 -9.70 2.49 6.19
CA GLN A 671 -9.81 3.50 5.13
C GLN A 671 -9.42 4.88 5.66
N ILE A 672 -8.74 5.66 4.83
CA ILE A 672 -8.25 6.98 5.19
C ILE A 672 -8.70 7.98 4.12
N SER A 673 -9.44 8.98 4.58
CA SER A 673 -10.04 10.00 3.72
C SER A 673 -9.14 11.21 3.59
N ALA A 674 -9.19 11.86 2.41
CA ALA A 674 -8.76 13.23 2.27
C ALA A 674 -9.72 14.18 3.01
N ASP A 675 -9.24 15.39 3.27
CA ASP A 675 -9.99 16.45 3.96
C ASP A 675 -11.19 16.96 3.16
N ASP A 676 -11.19 16.75 1.84
CA ASP A 676 -12.28 17.05 0.92
C ASP A 676 -13.25 15.87 0.69
N GLY A 677 -13.13 14.77 1.44
CA GLY A 677 -14.13 13.70 1.51
C GLY A 677 -13.73 12.30 1.00
N PRO A 678 -13.09 12.11 -0.16
CA PRO A 678 -12.89 10.79 -0.73
C PRO A 678 -11.87 9.94 0.04
N THR A 679 -12.13 8.63 0.18
CA THR A 679 -11.09 7.67 0.58
C THR A 679 -9.96 7.67 -0.45
N GLN A 680 -8.74 7.94 0.02
CA GLN A 680 -7.51 7.97 -0.80
C GLN A 680 -6.57 6.81 -0.48
N VAL A 681 -6.62 6.25 0.75
CA VAL A 681 -5.74 5.16 1.18
C VAL A 681 -6.55 4.08 1.88
N ILE A 682 -6.24 2.81 1.60
CA ILE A 682 -6.83 1.65 2.25
C ILE A 682 -5.71 0.73 2.73
N LEU A 683 -5.71 0.43 4.02
CA LEU A 683 -4.72 -0.42 4.68
C LEU A 683 -5.41 -1.71 5.16
N PRO A 684 -5.34 -2.80 4.39
CA PRO A 684 -5.80 -4.12 4.84
C PRO A 684 -4.98 -4.61 6.03
N VAL A 685 -5.61 -5.35 6.93
CA VAL A 685 -4.91 -6.10 7.98
C VAL A 685 -4.45 -7.47 7.45
N PRO A 686 -3.39 -8.10 8.01
CA PRO A 686 -2.78 -9.29 7.44
C PRO A 686 -3.72 -10.49 7.24
N ASP A 687 -4.67 -10.70 8.15
CA ASP A 687 -5.64 -11.79 8.06
C ASP A 687 -6.92 -11.41 7.29
N ARG A 688 -7.00 -10.17 6.78
CA ARG A 688 -8.14 -9.62 6.04
C ARG A 688 -9.45 -9.64 6.85
N ALA A 689 -9.36 -9.72 8.18
CA ALA A 689 -10.54 -9.61 9.02
C ALA A 689 -11.13 -8.19 8.96
N ARG A 690 -12.44 -8.08 9.14
CA ARG A 690 -13.12 -6.78 9.29
C ARG A 690 -12.48 -6.03 10.47
N VAL A 691 -12.07 -4.80 10.22
CA VAL A 691 -11.61 -3.89 11.28
C VAL A 691 -12.85 -3.27 11.92
N THR A 692 -13.01 -3.47 13.23
CA THR A 692 -14.17 -3.01 14.02
C THR A 692 -13.81 -1.89 14.99
N GLY A 693 -12.52 -1.57 15.13
CA GLY A 693 -12.04 -0.45 15.92
C GLY A 693 -10.73 0.09 15.35
N VAL A 694 -10.55 1.40 15.34
CA VAL A 694 -9.31 2.06 14.91
C VAL A 694 -8.95 3.17 15.87
N CYS A 695 -7.67 3.26 16.25
CA CYS A 695 -7.18 4.32 17.12
C CYS A 695 -5.69 4.58 16.85
N LEU A 696 -5.25 5.82 17.04
CA LEU A 696 -3.83 6.17 17.11
C LEU A 696 -3.42 6.29 18.57
N GLY A 697 -2.22 5.83 18.93
CA GLY A 697 -1.69 5.90 20.29
C GLY A 697 -0.23 5.45 20.36
N GLY A 698 0.15 4.83 21.47
CA GLY A 698 1.52 4.43 21.77
C GLY A 698 2.35 5.56 22.39
N LYS A 699 3.56 5.23 22.85
CA LYS A 699 4.46 6.14 23.56
C LYS A 699 4.73 7.45 22.80
N ASP A 700 4.95 7.34 21.49
CA ASP A 700 5.21 8.48 20.61
C ASP A 700 3.95 8.97 19.88
N LYS A 701 2.77 8.40 20.23
CA LYS A 701 1.45 8.68 19.64
C LYS A 701 1.32 8.37 18.14
N ASP A 702 2.28 7.74 17.52
CA ASP A 702 2.36 7.46 16.08
C ASP A 702 2.11 5.98 15.73
N THR A 703 1.45 5.25 16.64
CA THR A 703 1.09 3.84 16.45
C THR A 703 -0.39 3.73 16.10
N LEU A 704 -0.68 3.21 14.90
CA LEU A 704 -2.02 2.87 14.46
C LEU A 704 -2.39 1.48 14.98
N PHE A 705 -3.49 1.40 15.72
CA PHE A 705 -4.10 0.15 16.19
C PHE A 705 -5.36 -0.18 15.37
N ALA A 706 -5.47 -1.43 14.95
CA ALA A 706 -6.65 -1.98 14.28
C ALA A 706 -7.18 -3.18 15.08
N LEU A 707 -8.41 -3.07 15.55
CA LEU A 707 -9.13 -4.09 16.33
C LEU A 707 -10.00 -4.90 15.38
N CYS A 708 -9.85 -6.23 15.40
CA CYS A 708 -10.46 -7.15 14.42
C CYS A 708 -11.27 -8.26 15.12
N GLY A 709 -12.14 -7.88 16.05
CA GLY A 709 -12.95 -8.84 16.82
C GLY A 709 -12.16 -9.63 17.86
N ASN A 710 -11.38 -10.64 17.44
CA ASN A 710 -10.61 -11.49 18.36
C ASN A 710 -9.11 -11.14 18.45
N ARG A 711 -8.65 -10.20 17.62
CA ARG A 711 -7.25 -9.83 17.43
C ARG A 711 -7.06 -8.32 17.39
N ILE A 712 -5.85 -7.89 17.74
CA ILE A 712 -5.42 -6.50 17.65
C ILE A 712 -4.10 -6.44 16.90
N TRP A 713 -4.07 -5.63 15.85
CA TRP A 713 -2.87 -5.32 15.07
C TRP A 713 -2.39 -3.92 15.38
N LYS A 714 -1.07 -3.69 15.29
CA LYS A 714 -0.47 -2.36 15.34
C LYS A 714 0.50 -2.14 14.19
N ARG A 715 0.72 -0.89 13.80
CA ARG A 715 1.85 -0.47 12.95
C ARG A 715 2.24 0.96 13.24
N LYS A 716 3.50 1.32 12.99
CA LYS A 716 3.95 2.72 13.04
C LYS A 716 3.49 3.44 11.77
N VAL A 717 3.08 4.69 11.93
CA VAL A 717 2.62 5.58 10.83
C VAL A 717 3.20 6.97 11.03
N GLN A 718 3.09 7.82 10.02
CA GLN A 718 3.54 9.23 10.07
C GLN A 718 2.52 10.16 10.74
N HIS A 719 1.41 9.61 11.24
CA HIS A 719 0.28 10.33 11.83
C HIS A 719 0.22 10.13 13.33
N HIS A 720 -0.12 11.19 14.06
CA HIS A 720 -0.11 11.18 15.52
C HIS A 720 -1.51 11.19 16.11
N ALA A 721 -1.65 10.56 17.28
CA ALA A 721 -2.86 10.56 18.06
C ALA A 721 -3.17 11.96 18.59
N MET A 722 -4.44 12.33 18.54
CA MET A 722 -4.96 13.47 19.30
C MET A 722 -4.91 13.21 20.82
N GLY A 723 -4.95 11.94 21.24
CA GLY A 723 -5.16 11.55 22.65
C GLY A 723 -6.63 11.72 23.06
N ALA A 724 -6.87 11.94 24.36
CA ALA A 724 -8.22 12.16 24.90
C ALA A 724 -8.83 13.47 24.38
N PHE A 725 -7.95 14.46 24.17
CA PHE A 725 -8.30 15.81 23.77
C PHE A 725 -7.09 16.46 23.10
N THR A 726 -7.36 17.26 22.08
CA THR A 726 -6.40 18.24 21.53
C THR A 726 -6.84 19.64 21.94
N PRO A 727 -6.00 20.49 22.53
CA PRO A 727 -6.21 21.94 22.46
C PRO A 727 -6.44 22.33 20.99
N TRP A 728 -7.22 23.39 20.72
CA TRP A 728 -7.49 23.84 19.35
C TRP A 728 -6.21 23.80 18.51
N ALA A 729 -6.20 22.96 17.48
CA ALA A 729 -5.07 22.78 16.60
C ALA A 729 -5.48 23.19 15.19
N LYS A 730 -4.76 24.15 14.62
CA LYS A 730 -4.99 24.57 13.24
C LYS A 730 -4.73 23.39 12.30
N VAL A 731 -5.77 22.94 11.60
CA VAL A 731 -5.64 22.01 10.49
C VAL A 731 -5.33 22.81 9.22
N ASN A 732 -4.24 22.48 8.55
CA ASN A 732 -3.97 23.02 7.22
C ASN A 732 -4.55 22.03 6.21
N GLY A 733 -5.30 22.54 5.22
CA GLY A 733 -5.84 21.69 4.16
C GLY A 733 -4.72 20.95 3.43
N THR A 734 -5.01 19.73 2.97
CA THR A 734 -4.02 19.02 2.15
C THR A 734 -3.83 19.80 0.85
N LYS A 735 -2.58 20.02 0.44
CA LYS A 735 -2.32 20.64 -0.87
C LYS A 735 -2.87 19.67 -1.92
N LEU A 736 -3.76 20.18 -2.79
CA LEU A 736 -4.31 19.46 -3.94
C LEU A 736 -3.18 19.00 -4.86
#